data_AF-A0A3Q1IPC4-F1
#
_entry.id   AF-A0A3Q1IPC4-F1
#
_cell.length_a   1.000
_cell.length_b   1.000
_cell.length_c   1.000
_cell.angle_alpha   90.00
_cell.angle_beta   90.00
_cell.angle_gamma   90.00
#
_symmetry.space_group_name_H-M   'P 1'
#
loop_
_entity.id
_entity.type
_entity.pdbx_description
1 polymer ?
#
loop_
_entity_poly.entity_id
_entity_poly.type
_entity_poly.pdbx_seq_one_letter_code
_entity_poly.pdbx_strand_id
1 'polypeptide(L)'
;MSKRGAGIRGKGERPDAMATLQAANEELRAKLTDIQIELQQEKNKVRSTHQELKAEHHRAMVAVTELKTKLHEEKQKELAVTRETLLRQHEMELMRVIKIKDGEIQRLNGLVLSLRDGSTDKVRSPMLAEVEEARKSWEAERCRLQQEIQELRGAKRSAEETLSSAQQACQARAAELRSAHHQHQEELNRTKRDCEREIRRLMDEIKLKDRAVSVLDKALGLQAGHAHRLQLQTQAAEQQIAALRDAQRVGLNTSSHTPNSSPNSATHLFQEDRDTRRFQLKIAELSAIVRKLEDRNALLSEERNELLKRLREAESQFLPLLDKNKRLSRKNEELALALRRLDNKLRFITQENLEMVTMVTLDPDITPDEREMEFLRLQVMEQQHIIDDLSKVQLLMLLLLLDHVGFPYVNIPPPAVCVQVIETFYGYDEEGSVDSDGSSLSFHTDRTPDTEPEEVCVREETELRYRQLTQEYQALQRAYALLSETSGGNYDAEKEIKVTESLIINSLSLFCSLSQDVKWVEEKQALYQRNQELVEKVKQMEGEDLRLRIDIQDIKDQNELLEFRILELEERERRSPAINFQQVNFLEGLSPLQIYCEAEGVTDIIISELMKKLDILGDNANLSNEEQVVVIHARTVLTLAEKWLESIEVTKSALQQKMLDIESEKDLFIKQKGYLDEELDYRKQSMDQAHKRILELEAMLFEALQQEEDSTMEGLKEEGHLSETLTENEREALRRAMDQWKRTMMCELRERDAQILRERMELLQLTQQVSVR
;
A
#
# COMPACT_ATOMS: atom_id res chain seq x y z
N MET A 1 64.87 5.74 -61.56
CA MET A 1 64.23 6.84 -62.34
C MET A 1 63.42 7.68 -61.34
N SER A 2 63.38 9.02 -61.31
CA SER A 2 64.05 10.05 -62.13
C SER A 2 64.24 11.39 -61.35
N LYS A 3 65.38 12.05 -61.60
CA LYS A 3 65.74 13.49 -61.52
C LYS A 3 65.04 14.50 -60.57
N ARG A 4 65.91 15.13 -59.74
CA ARG A 4 66.06 16.57 -59.39
C ARG A 4 64.95 17.59 -59.74
N GLY A 5 64.64 18.44 -58.75
CA GLY A 5 64.24 19.85 -58.90
C GLY A 5 64.73 20.66 -57.67
N ALA A 6 65.13 21.92 -57.84
CA ALA A 6 65.73 22.75 -56.78
C ALA A 6 64.92 24.03 -56.49
N GLY A 7 64.96 24.56 -55.26
CA GLY A 7 64.18 25.79 -54.94
C GLY A 7 64.30 26.36 -53.51
N ILE A 8 65.39 27.07 -53.23
CA ILE A 8 65.45 28.39 -52.54
C ILE A 8 64.80 28.56 -51.13
N ARG A 9 65.69 28.81 -50.14
CA ARG A 9 65.59 29.70 -48.95
C ARG A 9 64.26 29.82 -48.16
N GLY A 10 64.29 29.38 -46.90
CA GLY A 10 63.51 29.92 -45.79
C GLY A 10 64.37 29.95 -44.52
N LYS A 11 64.34 31.03 -43.73
CA LYS A 11 65.17 31.20 -42.51
C LYS A 11 64.75 30.22 -41.40
N GLY A 12 65.67 29.93 -40.48
CA GLY A 12 65.44 29.00 -39.38
C GLY A 12 64.58 29.60 -38.27
N GLU A 13 63.43 28.96 -38.01
CA GLU A 13 62.59 29.12 -36.81
C GLU A 13 61.67 27.89 -36.62
N ARG A 14 62.09 26.73 -37.17
CA ARG A 14 61.28 25.50 -37.25
C ARG A 14 61.59 24.36 -36.26
N PRO A 15 62.79 24.22 -35.63
CA PRO A 15 63.03 23.06 -34.76
C PRO A 15 62.24 23.16 -33.44
N ASP A 16 62.19 24.33 -32.81
CA ASP A 16 61.48 24.49 -31.53
C ASP A 16 59.97 24.31 -31.67
N ALA A 17 59.33 24.94 -32.67
CA ALA A 17 57.90 24.76 -32.92
C ALA A 17 57.52 23.30 -33.22
N MET A 18 58.39 22.54 -33.90
CA MET A 18 58.19 21.11 -34.12
C MET A 18 58.33 20.30 -32.83
N ALA A 19 59.31 20.64 -31.97
CA ALA A 19 59.49 20.01 -30.67
C ALA A 19 58.32 20.32 -29.71
N THR A 20 57.79 21.54 -29.68
CA THR A 20 56.62 21.90 -28.87
C THR A 20 55.37 21.15 -29.33
N LEU A 21 55.13 21.05 -30.63
CA LEU A 21 54.03 20.25 -31.18
C LEU A 21 54.19 18.76 -30.87
N GLN A 22 55.41 18.23 -30.88
CA GLN A 22 55.68 16.84 -30.52
C GLN A 22 55.43 16.59 -29.02
N ALA A 23 55.90 17.47 -28.14
CA ALA A 23 55.63 17.40 -26.70
C ALA A 23 54.12 17.47 -26.38
N ALA A 24 53.38 18.37 -27.03
CA ALA A 24 51.92 18.45 -26.88
C ALA A 24 51.21 17.18 -27.39
N ASN A 25 51.73 16.52 -28.44
CA ASN A 25 51.18 15.25 -28.93
C ASN A 25 51.48 14.09 -27.96
N GLU A 26 52.66 14.08 -27.34
CA GLU A 26 53.04 13.12 -26.30
C GLU A 26 52.21 13.33 -25.02
N GLU A 27 51.94 14.57 -24.63
CA GLU A 27 51.05 14.92 -23.52
C GLU A 27 49.58 14.52 -23.78
N LEU A 28 49.07 14.76 -25.00
CA LEU A 28 47.73 14.30 -25.40
C LEU A 28 47.62 12.77 -25.40
N ARG A 29 48.68 12.05 -25.78
CA ARG A 29 48.73 10.58 -25.69
C ARG A 29 48.74 10.10 -24.23
N ALA A 30 49.51 10.75 -23.35
CA ALA A 30 49.51 10.45 -21.92
C ALA A 30 48.10 10.66 -21.32
N LYS A 31 47.47 11.81 -21.57
CA LYS A 31 46.10 12.10 -21.16
C LYS A 31 45.08 11.10 -21.71
N LEU A 32 45.23 10.65 -22.96
CA LEU A 32 44.39 9.60 -23.54
C LEU A 32 44.56 8.26 -22.79
N THR A 33 45.79 7.87 -22.46
CA THR A 33 46.05 6.64 -21.70
C THR A 33 45.53 6.73 -20.27
N ASP A 34 45.65 7.88 -19.61
CA ASP A 34 45.12 8.10 -18.26
C ASP A 34 43.59 7.99 -18.24
N ILE A 35 42.90 8.65 -19.18
CA ILE A 35 41.44 8.54 -19.36
C ILE A 35 41.01 7.10 -19.67
N GLN A 36 41.79 6.35 -20.46
CA GLN A 36 41.51 4.93 -20.71
C GLN A 36 41.69 4.05 -19.47
N ILE A 37 42.69 4.36 -18.62
CA ILE A 37 42.90 3.67 -17.33
C ILE A 37 41.75 3.99 -16.36
N GLU A 38 41.38 5.27 -16.21
CA GLU A 38 40.25 5.70 -15.37
C GLU A 38 38.92 5.06 -15.81
N LEU A 39 38.62 5.07 -17.11
CA LEU A 39 37.43 4.41 -17.66
C LEU A 39 37.42 2.90 -17.37
N GLN A 40 38.58 2.25 -17.41
CA GLN A 40 38.69 0.82 -17.11
C GLN A 40 38.55 0.55 -15.59
N GLN A 41 39.07 1.43 -14.74
CA GLN A 41 38.87 1.37 -13.29
C GLN A 41 37.40 1.55 -12.92
N GLU A 42 36.71 2.56 -13.47
CA GLU A 42 35.29 2.77 -13.23
C GLU A 42 34.42 1.62 -13.78
N LYS A 43 34.75 1.06 -14.95
CA LYS A 43 34.09 -0.18 -15.45
C LYS A 43 34.25 -1.37 -14.49
N ASN A 44 35.41 -1.53 -13.87
CA ASN A 44 35.65 -2.59 -12.87
C ASN A 44 34.89 -2.32 -11.57
N LYS A 45 34.86 -1.06 -11.12
CA LYS A 45 34.14 -0.61 -9.91
C LYS A 45 32.62 -0.79 -10.05
N VAL A 46 32.04 -0.40 -11.18
CA VAL A 46 30.62 -0.66 -11.51
C VAL A 46 30.32 -2.17 -11.56
N ARG A 47 31.28 -3.00 -11.99
CA ARG A 47 31.12 -4.46 -11.97
C ARG A 47 31.12 -5.02 -10.54
N SER A 48 31.99 -4.51 -9.65
CA SER A 48 32.01 -4.87 -8.23
C SER A 48 30.70 -4.51 -7.54
N THR A 49 30.25 -3.26 -7.66
CA THR A 49 29.00 -2.81 -7.01
C THR A 49 27.77 -3.55 -7.54
N HIS A 50 27.76 -3.93 -8.82
CA HIS A 50 26.70 -4.78 -9.38
C HIS A 50 26.72 -6.22 -8.84
N GLN A 51 27.90 -6.79 -8.56
CA GLN A 51 28.04 -8.09 -7.92
C GLN A 51 27.66 -8.03 -6.43
N GLU A 52 28.05 -6.99 -5.71
CA GLU A 52 27.69 -6.74 -4.31
C GLU A 52 26.16 -6.59 -4.15
N LEU A 53 25.51 -5.80 -5.03
CA LEU A 53 24.06 -5.61 -5.02
C LEU A 53 23.30 -6.92 -5.32
N LYS A 54 23.83 -7.77 -6.21
CA LYS A 54 23.29 -9.13 -6.43
C LYS A 54 23.44 -10.03 -5.20
N ALA A 55 24.61 -10.00 -4.54
CA ALA A 55 24.86 -10.76 -3.32
C ALA A 55 24.02 -10.27 -2.12
N GLU A 56 23.73 -8.98 -2.04
CA GLU A 56 22.79 -8.40 -1.07
C GLU A 56 21.35 -8.79 -1.36
N HIS A 57 20.90 -8.73 -2.62
CA HIS A 57 19.58 -9.20 -3.02
C HIS A 57 19.37 -10.69 -2.72
N HIS A 58 20.38 -11.53 -2.97
CA HIS A 58 20.31 -12.95 -2.63
C HIS A 58 20.25 -13.19 -1.11
N ARG A 59 21.05 -12.48 -0.30
CA ARG A 59 20.96 -12.53 1.17
C ARG A 59 19.58 -12.11 1.69
N ALA A 60 19.01 -11.03 1.13
CA ALA A 60 17.67 -10.59 1.48
C ALA A 60 16.59 -11.62 1.10
N MET A 61 16.73 -12.29 -0.05
CA MET A 61 15.84 -13.36 -0.49
C MET A 61 15.90 -14.57 0.46
N VAL A 62 17.10 -15.02 0.84
CA VAL A 62 17.31 -16.13 1.80
C VAL A 62 16.68 -15.80 3.16
N ALA A 63 16.94 -14.60 3.69
CA ALA A 63 16.33 -14.16 4.96
C ALA A 63 14.79 -14.12 4.91
N VAL A 64 14.20 -13.72 3.77
CA VAL A 64 12.75 -13.76 3.58
C VAL A 64 12.22 -15.19 3.51
N THR A 65 12.94 -16.13 2.87
CA THR A 65 12.55 -17.54 2.87
C THR A 65 12.66 -18.18 4.25
N GLU A 66 13.72 -17.90 5.02
CA GLU A 66 13.85 -18.38 6.41
C GLU A 66 12.77 -17.83 7.35
N LEU A 67 12.38 -16.56 7.20
CA LEU A 67 11.29 -15.99 7.99
C LEU A 67 9.93 -16.61 7.61
N LYS A 68 9.72 -16.95 6.33
CA LYS A 68 8.53 -17.68 5.89
C LYS A 68 8.47 -19.10 6.44
N THR A 69 9.59 -19.84 6.45
CA THR A 69 9.61 -21.21 7.02
C THR A 69 9.43 -21.18 8.54
N LYS A 70 10.11 -20.29 9.26
CA LYS A 70 9.94 -20.10 10.72
C LYS A 70 8.49 -19.76 11.08
N LEU A 71 7.86 -18.82 10.39
CA LEU A 71 6.44 -18.49 10.59
C LEU A 71 5.51 -19.67 10.30
N HIS A 72 5.83 -20.50 9.29
CA HIS A 72 5.06 -21.70 8.99
C HIS A 72 5.20 -22.76 10.09
N GLU A 73 6.42 -22.99 10.59
CA GLU A 73 6.68 -23.89 11.72
C GLU A 73 6.01 -23.42 13.01
N GLU A 74 6.06 -22.13 13.33
CA GLU A 74 5.38 -21.54 14.50
C GLU A 74 3.87 -21.73 14.39
N LYS A 75 3.27 -21.41 13.23
CA LYS A 75 1.85 -21.68 12.96
C LYS A 75 1.51 -23.16 13.10
N GLN A 76 2.35 -24.08 12.61
CA GLN A 76 2.13 -25.53 12.79
C GLN A 76 2.23 -25.96 14.26
N LYS A 77 3.18 -25.42 15.03
CA LYS A 77 3.35 -25.69 16.47
C LYS A 77 2.13 -25.19 17.28
N GLU A 78 1.65 -23.98 17.01
CA GLU A 78 0.42 -23.44 17.65
C GLU A 78 -0.83 -24.26 17.28
N LEU A 79 -0.97 -24.67 16.02
CA LEU A 79 -2.05 -25.56 15.58
C LEU A 79 -1.96 -26.95 16.24
N ALA A 80 -0.76 -27.48 16.48
CA ALA A 80 -0.58 -28.74 17.20
C ALA A 80 -0.97 -28.59 18.68
N VAL A 81 -0.50 -27.54 19.37
CA VAL A 81 -0.81 -27.27 20.79
C VAL A 81 -2.31 -27.03 21.00
N THR A 82 -2.97 -26.27 20.11
CA THR A 82 -4.42 -26.05 20.20
C THR A 82 -5.22 -27.33 19.96
N ARG A 83 -4.84 -28.15 18.97
CA ARG A 83 -5.43 -29.49 18.76
C ARG A 83 -5.25 -30.41 19.97
N GLU A 84 -4.05 -30.48 20.54
CA GLU A 84 -3.74 -31.30 21.72
C GLU A 84 -4.53 -30.83 22.96
N THR A 85 -4.72 -29.51 23.11
CA THR A 85 -5.54 -28.93 24.19
C THR A 85 -7.02 -29.28 24.02
N LEU A 86 -7.57 -29.17 22.80
CA LEU A 86 -8.94 -29.56 22.47
C LEU A 86 -9.17 -31.08 22.68
N LEU A 87 -8.21 -31.92 22.28
CA LEU A 87 -8.26 -33.37 22.54
C LEU A 87 -8.30 -33.67 24.03
N ARG A 88 -7.44 -33.06 24.85
CA ARG A 88 -7.50 -33.21 26.31
C ARG A 88 -8.81 -32.70 26.92
N GLN A 89 -9.37 -31.61 26.40
CA GLN A 89 -10.69 -31.12 26.83
C GLN A 89 -11.79 -32.14 26.52
N HIS A 90 -11.78 -32.71 25.32
CA HIS A 90 -12.72 -33.76 24.91
C HIS A 90 -12.57 -35.04 25.74
N GLU A 91 -11.35 -35.51 26.01
CA GLU A 91 -11.09 -36.65 26.90
C GLU A 91 -11.57 -36.40 28.34
N MET A 92 -11.36 -35.19 28.87
CA MET A 92 -11.89 -34.80 30.20
C MET A 92 -13.42 -34.77 30.24
N GLU A 93 -14.08 -34.33 29.16
CA GLU A 93 -15.54 -34.35 29.06
C GLU A 93 -16.07 -35.78 28.97
N LEU A 94 -15.45 -36.63 28.11
CA LEU A 94 -15.74 -38.06 28.02
C LEU A 94 -15.65 -38.74 29.40
N MET A 95 -14.57 -38.51 30.14
CA MET A 95 -14.41 -39.06 31.49
C MET A 95 -15.46 -38.52 32.49
N ARG A 96 -15.92 -37.27 32.33
CA ARG A 96 -17.01 -36.72 33.14
C ARG A 96 -18.35 -37.38 32.80
N VAL A 97 -18.66 -37.54 31.52
CA VAL A 97 -19.88 -38.20 31.03
C VAL A 97 -19.89 -39.68 31.44
N ILE A 98 -18.78 -40.41 31.28
CA ILE A 98 -18.64 -41.79 31.74
C ILE A 98 -18.93 -41.86 33.24
N LYS A 99 -18.31 -41.00 34.07
CA LYS A 99 -18.53 -40.97 35.52
C LYS A 99 -19.98 -40.70 35.92
N ILE A 100 -20.70 -39.83 35.17
CA ILE A 100 -22.13 -39.59 35.36
C ILE A 100 -22.95 -40.83 35.01
N LYS A 101 -22.65 -41.48 33.87
CA LYS A 101 -23.33 -42.71 33.43
C LYS A 101 -23.08 -43.88 34.37
N ASP A 102 -21.85 -44.06 34.86
CA ASP A 102 -21.51 -45.09 35.85
C ASP A 102 -22.24 -44.86 37.18
N GLY A 103 -22.36 -43.60 37.63
CA GLY A 103 -23.17 -43.25 38.81
C GLY A 103 -24.64 -43.62 38.63
N GLU A 104 -25.21 -43.33 37.46
CA GLU A 104 -26.60 -43.69 37.14
C GLU A 104 -26.81 -45.20 37.00
N ILE A 105 -25.84 -45.92 36.41
CA ILE A 105 -25.83 -47.40 36.36
C ILE A 105 -25.76 -47.99 37.76
N GLN A 106 -24.92 -47.45 38.65
CA GLN A 106 -24.85 -47.88 40.06
C GLN A 106 -26.17 -47.61 40.80
N ARG A 107 -26.79 -46.45 40.59
CA ARG A 107 -28.10 -46.08 41.16
C ARG A 107 -29.21 -47.03 40.70
N LEU A 108 -29.30 -47.29 39.40
CA LEU A 108 -30.26 -48.22 38.80
C LEU A 108 -30.04 -49.66 39.29
N ASN A 109 -28.80 -50.13 39.36
CA ASN A 109 -28.48 -51.45 39.92
C ASN A 109 -28.85 -51.55 41.41
N GLY A 110 -28.63 -50.49 42.19
CA GLY A 110 -29.06 -50.42 43.60
C GLY A 110 -30.57 -50.49 43.78
N LEU A 111 -31.33 -49.82 42.90
CA LEU A 111 -32.80 -49.94 42.82
C LEU A 111 -33.25 -51.36 42.45
N VAL A 112 -32.64 -51.97 41.43
CA VAL A 112 -32.95 -53.34 41.00
C VAL A 112 -32.65 -54.37 42.10
N LEU A 113 -31.51 -54.25 42.80
CA LEU A 113 -31.18 -55.07 43.97
C LEU A 113 -32.18 -54.87 45.11
N SER A 114 -32.56 -53.62 45.41
CA SER A 114 -33.55 -53.31 46.45
C SER A 114 -34.94 -53.87 46.13
N LEU A 115 -35.34 -53.90 44.86
CA LEU A 115 -36.57 -54.52 44.37
C LEU A 115 -36.51 -56.06 44.36
N ARG A 116 -35.31 -56.64 44.26
CA ARG A 116 -35.09 -58.09 44.27
C ARG A 116 -35.11 -58.68 45.69
N ASP A 117 -34.52 -57.97 46.66
CA ASP A 117 -34.29 -58.47 48.01
C ASP A 117 -35.23 -57.87 49.08
N GLY A 118 -36.00 -56.83 48.75
CA GLY A 118 -36.86 -56.10 49.69
C GLY A 118 -38.36 -56.38 49.54
N SER A 119 -39.08 -56.53 50.66
CA SER A 119 -40.55 -56.42 50.61
C SER A 119 -40.96 -54.98 50.32
N THR A 120 -42.10 -54.82 49.62
CA THR A 120 -42.55 -53.58 48.97
C THR A 120 -42.59 -52.33 49.86
N ASP A 121 -42.77 -52.48 51.17
CA ASP A 121 -42.82 -51.35 52.10
C ASP A 121 -41.44 -50.74 52.42
N LYS A 122 -40.34 -51.50 52.27
CA LYS A 122 -38.98 -50.97 52.55
C LYS A 122 -38.41 -50.14 51.40
N VAL A 123 -38.88 -50.35 50.17
CA VAL A 123 -38.42 -49.62 48.97
C VAL A 123 -39.16 -48.28 48.81
N ARG A 124 -40.39 -48.19 49.31
CA ARG A 124 -41.27 -47.03 49.13
C ARG A 124 -40.76 -45.75 49.82
N SER A 125 -40.14 -45.90 50.99
CA SER A 125 -39.62 -44.78 51.79
C SER A 125 -38.39 -44.09 51.17
N PRO A 126 -37.30 -44.79 50.79
CA PRO A 126 -36.16 -44.15 50.12
C PRO A 126 -36.53 -43.59 48.74
N MET A 127 -37.43 -44.24 48.00
CA MET A 127 -37.89 -43.73 46.70
C MET A 127 -38.68 -42.41 46.82
N LEU A 128 -39.47 -42.23 47.89
CA LEU A 128 -40.10 -40.95 48.19
C LEU A 128 -39.07 -39.88 48.60
N ALA A 129 -38.04 -40.25 49.36
CA ALA A 129 -36.95 -39.34 49.73
C ALA A 129 -36.15 -38.87 48.50
N GLU A 130 -35.80 -39.76 47.56
CA GLU A 130 -35.14 -39.39 46.30
C GLU A 130 -36.00 -38.42 45.47
N VAL A 131 -37.31 -38.65 45.37
CA VAL A 131 -38.23 -37.74 44.65
C VAL A 131 -38.28 -36.36 45.31
N GLU A 132 -38.24 -36.30 46.65
CA GLU A 132 -38.30 -35.04 47.40
C GLU A 132 -36.95 -34.28 47.39
N GLU A 133 -35.84 -34.99 47.26
CA GLU A 133 -34.50 -34.42 47.09
C GLU A 133 -34.25 -33.94 45.64
N ALA A 134 -34.69 -34.71 44.64
CA ALA A 134 -34.71 -34.30 43.24
C ALA A 134 -35.62 -33.08 42.99
N ARG A 135 -36.72 -32.97 43.73
CA ARG A 135 -37.57 -31.77 43.71
C ARG A 135 -36.85 -30.55 44.27
N LYS A 136 -36.13 -30.69 45.39
CA LYS A 136 -35.36 -29.58 45.99
C LYS A 136 -34.20 -29.13 45.10
N SER A 137 -33.50 -30.05 44.44
CA SER A 137 -32.44 -29.70 43.49
C SER A 137 -32.99 -28.98 42.25
N TRP A 138 -34.12 -29.42 41.70
CA TRP A 138 -34.80 -28.72 40.61
C TRP A 138 -35.32 -27.33 41.03
N GLU A 139 -35.89 -27.20 42.23
CA GLU A 139 -36.34 -25.89 42.75
C GLU A 139 -35.15 -24.94 42.98
N ALA A 140 -33.99 -25.44 43.42
CA ALA A 140 -32.76 -24.65 43.55
C ALA A 140 -32.18 -24.23 42.18
N GLU A 141 -32.14 -25.15 41.21
CA GLU A 141 -31.65 -24.87 39.85
C GLU A 141 -32.53 -23.82 39.15
N ARG A 142 -33.85 -23.95 39.29
CA ARG A 142 -34.82 -22.95 38.79
C ARG A 142 -34.57 -21.57 39.42
N CYS A 143 -34.29 -21.50 40.71
CA CYS A 143 -33.96 -20.24 41.39
C CYS A 143 -32.64 -19.64 40.87
N ARG A 144 -31.60 -20.47 40.65
CA ARG A 144 -30.32 -20.01 40.07
C ARG A 144 -30.52 -19.44 38.66
N LEU A 145 -31.23 -20.16 37.79
CA LEU A 145 -31.53 -19.71 36.43
C LEU A 145 -32.41 -18.44 36.41
N GLN A 146 -33.34 -18.30 37.36
CA GLN A 146 -34.13 -17.07 37.51
C GLN A 146 -33.29 -15.87 37.97
N GLN A 147 -32.27 -16.08 38.81
CA GLN A 147 -31.31 -15.05 39.19
C GLN A 147 -30.41 -14.68 38.01
N GLU A 148 -29.87 -15.66 37.29
CA GLU A 148 -29.03 -15.46 36.10
C GLU A 148 -29.76 -14.67 35.00
N ILE A 149 -31.05 -14.96 34.77
CA ILE A 149 -31.91 -14.17 33.86
C ILE A 149 -32.07 -12.71 34.34
N GLN A 150 -32.12 -12.45 35.65
CA GLN A 150 -32.18 -11.09 36.19
C GLN A 150 -30.85 -10.34 36.05
N GLU A 151 -29.73 -11.03 36.28
CA GLU A 151 -28.38 -10.49 36.10
C GLU A 151 -28.10 -10.16 34.63
N LEU A 152 -28.45 -11.06 33.69
CA LEU A 152 -28.36 -10.82 32.25
C LEU A 152 -29.24 -9.63 31.80
N ARG A 153 -30.44 -9.47 32.37
CA ARG A 153 -31.28 -8.27 32.14
C ARG A 153 -30.72 -6.99 32.78
N GLY A 154 -29.89 -7.10 33.81
CA GLY A 154 -29.11 -6.00 34.36
C GLY A 154 -27.97 -5.59 33.42
N ALA A 155 -27.16 -6.58 33.01
CA ALA A 155 -26.06 -6.41 32.08
C ALA A 155 -26.52 -5.83 30.73
N LYS A 156 -27.64 -6.33 30.17
CA LYS A 156 -28.23 -5.79 28.94
C LYS A 156 -28.57 -4.30 29.05
N ARG A 157 -29.20 -3.86 30.14
CA ARG A 157 -29.54 -2.44 30.35
C ARG A 157 -28.29 -1.56 30.47
N SER A 158 -27.27 -2.03 31.19
CA SER A 158 -25.97 -1.33 31.26
C SER A 158 -25.29 -1.22 29.89
N ALA A 159 -25.36 -2.26 29.06
CA ALA A 159 -24.87 -2.24 27.68
C ALA A 159 -25.68 -1.27 26.79
N GLU A 160 -27.00 -1.20 26.95
CA GLU A 160 -27.88 -0.26 26.24
C GLU A 160 -27.59 1.21 26.65
N GLU A 161 -27.38 1.48 27.94
CA GLU A 161 -27.02 2.80 28.46
C GLU A 161 -25.64 3.26 27.98
N THR A 162 -24.63 2.36 27.98
CA THR A 162 -23.29 2.67 27.46
C THR A 162 -23.28 2.88 25.94
N LEU A 163 -24.05 2.10 25.18
CA LEU A 163 -24.26 2.31 23.74
C LEU A 163 -24.91 3.67 23.46
N SER A 164 -25.95 4.05 24.21
CA SER A 164 -26.62 5.36 24.08
C SER A 164 -25.66 6.52 24.35
N SER A 165 -24.86 6.43 25.41
CA SER A 165 -23.81 7.40 25.74
C SER A 165 -22.75 7.51 24.63
N ALA A 166 -22.30 6.38 24.07
CA ALA A 166 -21.36 6.36 22.95
C ALA A 166 -21.95 6.99 21.68
N GLN A 167 -23.22 6.72 21.36
CA GLN A 167 -23.93 7.36 20.25
C GLN A 167 -24.02 8.88 20.42
N GLN A 168 -24.36 9.36 21.63
CA GLN A 168 -24.41 10.79 21.94
C GLN A 168 -23.02 11.45 21.79
N ALA A 169 -21.96 10.79 22.25
CA ALA A 169 -20.58 11.27 22.09
C ALA A 169 -20.15 11.32 20.60
N CYS A 170 -20.55 10.34 19.80
CA CYS A 170 -20.34 10.36 18.34
C CYS A 170 -21.11 11.50 17.65
N GLN A 171 -22.36 11.76 18.04
CA GLN A 171 -23.14 12.89 17.53
C GLN A 171 -22.52 14.24 17.89
N ALA A 172 -22.02 14.39 19.13
CA ALA A 172 -21.31 15.59 19.58
C ALA A 172 -20.04 15.84 18.75
N ARG A 173 -19.18 14.82 18.60
CA ARG A 173 -17.97 14.90 17.74
C ARG A 173 -18.30 15.23 16.28
N ALA A 174 -19.38 14.70 15.74
CA ALA A 174 -19.83 15.03 14.40
C ALA A 174 -20.30 16.50 14.28
N ALA A 175 -20.90 17.07 15.33
CA ALA A 175 -21.26 18.48 15.39
C ALA A 175 -20.01 19.39 15.53
N GLU A 176 -19.04 19.01 16.36
CA GLU A 176 -17.75 19.68 16.49
C GLU A 176 -16.98 19.71 15.15
N LEU A 177 -16.90 18.59 14.44
CA LEU A 177 -16.27 18.51 13.12
C LEU A 177 -16.96 19.42 12.09
N ARG A 178 -18.30 19.48 12.08
CA ARG A 178 -19.04 20.42 11.21
C ARG A 178 -18.76 21.88 11.57
N SER A 179 -18.68 22.20 12.87
CA SER A 179 -18.34 23.55 13.34
C SER A 179 -16.91 23.95 12.96
N ALA A 180 -15.93 23.06 13.15
CA ALA A 180 -14.53 23.30 12.79
C ALA A 180 -14.37 23.47 11.27
N HIS A 181 -15.03 22.64 10.46
CA HIS A 181 -15.07 22.80 9.00
C HIS A 181 -15.65 24.16 8.59
N HIS A 182 -16.74 24.60 9.23
CA HIS A 182 -17.32 25.92 8.97
C HIS A 182 -16.35 27.07 9.33
N GLN A 183 -15.70 27.00 10.49
CA GLN A 183 -14.69 27.98 10.92
C GLN A 183 -13.52 28.07 9.95
N HIS A 184 -12.94 26.94 9.52
CA HIS A 184 -11.87 26.93 8.53
C HIS A 184 -12.32 27.46 7.16
N GLN A 185 -13.57 27.19 6.76
CA GLN A 185 -14.14 27.77 5.54
C GLN A 185 -14.25 29.29 5.64
N GLU A 186 -14.60 29.85 6.81
CA GLU A 186 -14.55 31.29 7.03
C GLU A 186 -13.11 31.85 7.02
N GLU A 187 -12.14 31.16 7.61
CA GLU A 187 -10.72 31.56 7.63
C GLU A 187 -10.09 31.59 6.23
N LEU A 188 -10.38 30.58 5.40
CA LEU A 188 -10.01 30.56 3.99
C LEU A 188 -10.63 31.76 3.24
N ASN A 189 -11.91 32.03 3.47
CA ASN A 189 -12.60 33.18 2.88
C ASN A 189 -12.08 34.54 3.40
N ARG A 190 -11.59 34.62 4.65
CA ARG A 190 -10.90 35.82 5.17
C ARG A 190 -9.57 36.01 4.43
N THR A 191 -8.72 34.98 4.48
CA THR A 191 -7.39 34.95 3.83
C THR A 191 -7.46 35.30 2.34
N LYS A 192 -8.41 34.73 1.59
CA LYS A 192 -8.62 35.05 0.18
C LYS A 192 -8.88 36.55 -0.04
N ARG A 193 -9.76 37.16 0.77
CA ARG A 193 -10.06 38.60 0.71
C ARG A 193 -8.88 39.47 1.14
N ASP A 194 -8.03 39.00 2.05
CA ASP A 194 -6.76 39.65 2.42
C ASP A 194 -5.78 39.64 1.25
N CYS A 195 -5.54 38.49 0.63
CA CYS A 195 -4.71 38.36 -0.57
C CYS A 195 -5.23 39.20 -1.74
N GLU A 196 -6.54 39.19 -2.02
CA GLU A 196 -7.16 40.03 -3.06
C GLU A 196 -7.00 41.55 -2.77
N ARG A 197 -6.96 41.96 -1.50
CA ARG A 197 -6.69 43.36 -1.12
C ARG A 197 -5.22 43.70 -1.32
N GLU A 198 -4.31 42.82 -0.94
CA GLU A 198 -2.87 43.05 -1.10
C GLU A 198 -2.44 43.02 -2.57
N ILE A 199 -2.99 42.13 -3.41
CA ILE A 199 -2.78 42.14 -4.87
C ILE A 199 -3.21 43.48 -5.47
N ARG A 200 -4.37 44.04 -5.06
CA ARG A 200 -4.81 45.38 -5.48
C ARG A 200 -3.84 46.48 -5.04
N ARG A 201 -3.40 46.45 -3.78
CA ARG A 201 -2.41 47.40 -3.23
C ARG A 201 -1.10 47.37 -4.02
N LEU A 202 -0.57 46.17 -4.29
CA LEU A 202 0.66 45.97 -5.05
C LEU A 202 0.52 46.40 -6.52
N MET A 203 -0.61 46.12 -7.17
CA MET A 203 -0.88 46.60 -8.54
C MET A 203 -0.89 48.13 -8.61
N ASP A 204 -1.46 48.82 -7.63
CA ASP A 204 -1.46 50.29 -7.61
C ASP A 204 -0.07 50.86 -7.28
N GLU A 205 0.71 50.18 -6.44
CA GLU A 205 2.11 50.51 -6.18
C GLU A 205 2.99 50.35 -7.45
N ILE A 206 2.77 49.29 -8.23
CA ILE A 206 3.42 49.08 -9.54
C ILE A 206 3.06 50.23 -10.50
N LYS A 207 1.77 50.55 -10.67
CA LYS A 207 1.34 51.68 -11.52
C LYS A 207 1.96 53.02 -11.11
N LEU A 208 2.19 53.24 -9.81
CA LEU A 208 2.87 54.44 -9.31
C LEU A 208 4.37 54.41 -9.66
N LYS A 209 5.03 53.25 -9.53
CA LYS A 209 6.43 53.05 -9.92
C LYS A 209 6.63 53.20 -11.44
N ASP A 210 5.75 52.64 -12.27
CA ASP A 210 5.80 52.78 -13.74
C ASP A 210 5.68 54.25 -14.18
N ARG A 211 4.82 55.02 -13.52
CA ARG A 211 4.71 56.48 -13.74
C ARG A 211 6.00 57.21 -13.37
N ALA A 212 6.63 56.83 -12.24
CA ALA A 212 7.90 57.41 -11.82
C ALA A 212 9.04 57.07 -12.79
N VAL A 213 9.13 55.82 -13.25
CA VAL A 213 10.08 55.38 -14.28
C VAL A 213 9.87 56.17 -15.58
N SER A 214 8.64 56.27 -16.08
CA SER A 214 8.33 57.05 -17.29
C SER A 214 8.70 58.55 -17.18
N VAL A 215 8.66 59.14 -15.98
CA VAL A 215 9.14 60.50 -15.74
C VAL A 215 10.67 60.57 -15.75
N LEU A 216 11.35 59.60 -15.14
CA LEU A 216 12.82 59.51 -15.15
C LEU A 216 13.37 59.27 -16.56
N ASP A 217 12.75 58.39 -17.36
CA ASP A 217 13.15 58.14 -18.75
C ASP A 217 13.06 59.40 -19.62
N LYS A 218 12.00 60.20 -19.44
CA LYS A 218 11.84 61.50 -20.13
C LYS A 218 12.91 62.49 -19.70
N ALA A 219 13.23 62.56 -18.40
CA ALA A 219 14.29 63.43 -17.89
C ALA A 219 15.67 63.01 -18.40
N LEU A 220 15.98 61.71 -18.40
CA LEU A 220 17.21 61.13 -18.96
C LEU A 220 17.31 61.39 -20.47
N GLY A 221 16.24 61.21 -21.24
CA GLY A 221 16.21 61.52 -22.67
C GLY A 221 16.47 63.01 -22.97
N LEU A 222 15.89 63.91 -22.18
CA LEU A 222 16.17 65.36 -22.29
C LEU A 222 17.62 65.69 -21.92
N GLN A 223 18.18 65.06 -20.87
CA GLN A 223 19.57 65.24 -20.45
C GLN A 223 20.56 64.69 -21.49
N ALA A 224 20.29 63.51 -22.06
CA ALA A 224 21.08 62.95 -23.16
C ALA A 224 21.04 63.84 -24.40
N GLY A 225 19.87 64.36 -24.78
CA GLY A 225 19.74 65.33 -25.87
C GLY A 225 20.47 66.65 -25.60
N HIS A 226 20.54 67.11 -24.34
CA HIS A 226 21.35 68.26 -23.96
C HIS A 226 22.86 67.96 -24.05
N ALA A 227 23.29 66.81 -23.53
CA ALA A 227 24.69 66.38 -23.59
C ALA A 227 25.18 66.24 -25.04
N HIS A 228 24.37 65.67 -25.93
CA HIS A 228 24.71 65.54 -27.35
C HIS A 228 24.86 66.90 -28.05
N ARG A 229 23.96 67.87 -27.78
CA ARG A 229 24.11 69.25 -28.29
C ARG A 229 25.40 69.91 -27.79
N LEU A 230 25.74 69.71 -26.52
CA LEU A 230 26.98 70.23 -25.95
C LEU A 230 28.22 69.57 -26.60
N GLN A 231 28.18 68.26 -26.86
CA GLN A 231 29.24 67.53 -27.56
C GLN A 231 29.47 68.07 -28.98
N LEU A 232 28.40 68.34 -29.74
CA LEU A 232 28.50 68.95 -31.07
C LEU A 232 29.08 70.37 -31.01
N GLN A 233 28.75 71.16 -29.98
CA GLN A 233 29.38 72.47 -29.75
C GLN A 233 30.87 72.36 -29.41
N THR A 234 31.25 71.39 -28.57
CA THR A 234 32.66 71.10 -28.27
C THR A 234 33.42 70.71 -29.53
N GLN A 235 32.87 69.79 -30.35
CA GLN A 235 33.50 69.36 -31.60
C GLN A 235 33.66 70.52 -32.60
N ALA A 236 32.67 71.42 -32.70
CA ALA A 236 32.77 72.63 -33.53
C ALA A 236 33.84 73.61 -32.99
N ALA A 237 33.96 73.77 -31.68
CA ALA A 237 35.00 74.59 -31.06
C ALA A 237 36.40 73.97 -31.26
N GLU A 238 36.54 72.65 -31.16
CA GLU A 238 37.78 71.92 -31.44
C GLU A 238 38.20 72.07 -32.90
N GLN A 239 37.27 72.04 -33.86
CA GLN A 239 37.54 72.34 -35.27
C GLN A 239 38.03 73.79 -35.48
N GLN A 240 37.44 74.77 -34.78
CA GLN A 240 37.92 76.16 -34.82
C GLN A 240 39.33 76.29 -34.23
N ILE A 241 39.62 75.60 -33.11
CA ILE A 241 40.96 75.57 -32.51
C ILE A 241 41.97 74.87 -33.42
N ALA A 242 41.58 73.80 -34.11
CA ALA A 242 42.42 73.12 -35.09
C ALA A 242 42.76 74.06 -36.26
N ALA A 243 41.75 74.73 -36.84
CA ALA A 243 41.96 75.71 -37.91
C ALA A 243 42.85 76.90 -37.48
N LEU A 244 42.72 77.38 -36.23
CA LEU A 244 43.61 78.41 -35.67
C LEU A 244 45.04 77.89 -35.46
N ARG A 245 45.22 76.63 -35.04
CA ARG A 245 46.54 75.99 -34.92
C ARG A 245 47.19 75.75 -36.30
N ASP A 246 46.39 75.39 -37.30
CA ASP A 246 46.85 75.26 -38.68
C ASP A 246 47.29 76.63 -39.25
N ALA A 247 46.53 77.69 -38.98
CA ALA A 247 46.92 79.06 -39.31
C ALA A 247 48.19 79.53 -38.57
N GLN A 248 48.36 79.16 -37.30
CA GLN A 248 49.57 79.47 -36.52
C GLN A 248 50.82 78.76 -37.04
N ARG A 249 50.70 77.57 -37.66
CA ARG A 249 51.84 76.92 -38.35
C ARG A 249 52.33 77.67 -39.60
N VAL A 250 51.57 78.64 -40.10
CA VAL A 250 51.92 79.48 -41.26
C VAL A 250 52.50 80.84 -40.84
N GLY A 251 52.40 81.24 -39.57
CA GLY A 251 52.80 82.58 -39.10
C GLY A 251 53.54 82.60 -37.76
N LEU A 252 54.87 82.61 -37.80
CA LEU A 252 55.74 82.84 -36.65
C LEU A 252 56.66 84.04 -36.92
N ASN A 253 56.41 85.17 -36.22
CA ASN A 253 57.39 86.12 -35.64
C ASN A 253 56.73 87.47 -35.30
N THR A 254 56.67 87.84 -34.01
CA THR A 254 57.55 88.87 -33.40
C THR A 254 57.21 89.14 -31.92
N SER A 255 58.24 89.50 -31.17
CA SER A 255 58.22 89.98 -29.77
C SER A 255 57.70 91.46 -29.72
N SER A 256 57.41 92.15 -28.61
CA SER A 256 58.01 92.10 -27.27
C SER A 256 57.33 93.00 -26.19
N HIS A 257 57.74 92.78 -24.94
CA HIS A 257 57.90 93.75 -23.81
C HIS A 257 56.73 94.39 -23.01
N THR A 258 56.79 94.08 -21.70
CA THR A 258 56.36 94.82 -20.50
C THR A 258 57.31 96.02 -20.20
N PRO A 259 57.05 96.99 -19.27
CA PRO A 259 57.18 96.77 -17.81
C PRO A 259 56.45 97.72 -16.79
N ASN A 260 56.52 97.34 -15.49
CA ASN A 260 56.51 98.17 -14.25
C ASN A 260 55.23 98.95 -13.79
N SER A 261 55.03 99.27 -12.50
CA SER A 261 55.49 98.70 -11.20
C SER A 261 54.82 99.43 -10.00
N SER A 262 54.15 98.69 -9.07
CA SER A 262 53.90 99.01 -7.63
C SER A 262 53.27 100.37 -7.19
N PRO A 263 52.92 100.57 -5.90
CA PRO A 263 52.52 99.62 -4.84
C PRO A 263 51.14 99.97 -4.21
N ASN A 264 50.52 99.07 -3.43
CA ASN A 264 49.46 99.47 -2.48
C ASN A 264 49.29 98.48 -1.31
N SER A 265 50.08 98.65 -0.26
CA SER A 265 50.15 97.80 0.94
C SER A 265 49.23 98.27 2.07
N ALA A 266 47.93 98.41 1.79
CA ALA A 266 46.91 98.76 2.80
C ALA A 266 45.63 97.92 2.69
N THR A 267 45.34 97.32 1.54
CA THR A 267 44.10 96.55 1.29
C THR A 267 44.23 95.07 1.66
N HIS A 268 45.45 94.54 1.87
CA HIS A 268 45.67 93.10 2.03
C HIS A 268 45.12 92.54 3.36
N LEU A 269 45.40 93.19 4.50
CA LEU A 269 44.92 92.71 5.82
C LEU A 269 43.38 92.64 5.90
N PHE A 270 42.66 93.65 5.42
CA PHE A 270 41.19 93.63 5.42
C PHE A 270 40.58 92.60 4.46
N GLN A 271 41.33 92.18 3.44
CA GLN A 271 40.93 91.12 2.53
C GLN A 271 41.21 89.74 3.16
N GLU A 272 42.40 89.55 3.74
CA GLU A 272 42.81 88.34 4.47
C GLU A 272 41.91 88.04 5.68
N ASP A 273 41.49 89.04 6.46
CA ASP A 273 40.53 88.87 7.56
C ASP A 273 39.13 88.47 7.08
N ARG A 274 38.69 88.99 5.92
CA ARG A 274 37.41 88.60 5.31
C ARG A 274 37.48 87.20 4.71
N ASP A 275 38.61 86.82 4.16
CA ASP A 275 38.80 85.52 3.50
C ASP A 275 39.05 84.41 4.52
N THR A 276 39.85 84.65 5.56
CA THR A 276 39.94 83.73 6.72
C THR A 276 38.59 83.55 7.41
N ARG A 277 37.78 84.61 7.58
CA ARG A 277 36.41 84.47 8.12
C ARG A 277 35.49 83.67 7.20
N ARG A 278 35.63 83.80 5.87
CA ARG A 278 34.93 82.95 4.90
C ARG A 278 35.40 81.49 4.96
N PHE A 279 36.70 81.23 5.09
CA PHE A 279 37.24 79.89 5.28
C PHE A 279 36.78 79.26 6.61
N GLN A 280 36.76 80.00 7.72
CA GLN A 280 36.26 79.52 9.00
C GLN A 280 34.76 79.16 8.94
N LEU A 281 33.94 80.00 8.31
CA LEU A 281 32.53 79.68 8.04
C LEU A 281 32.41 78.43 7.16
N LYS A 282 33.25 78.29 6.13
CA LYS A 282 33.21 77.12 5.26
C LYS A 282 33.63 75.83 5.96
N ILE A 283 34.63 75.91 6.85
CA ILE A 283 35.03 74.80 7.72
C ILE A 283 33.88 74.44 8.67
N ALA A 284 33.22 75.43 9.29
CA ALA A 284 32.07 75.18 10.17
C ALA A 284 30.88 74.53 9.44
N GLU A 285 30.57 74.98 8.21
CA GLU A 285 29.57 74.34 7.33
C GLU A 285 29.94 72.89 7.03
N LEU A 286 31.19 72.64 6.61
CA LEU A 286 31.67 71.29 6.28
C LEU A 286 31.66 70.39 7.53
N SER A 287 32.10 70.85 8.69
CA SER A 287 32.02 70.11 9.95
C SER A 287 30.58 69.85 10.40
N ALA A 288 29.63 70.72 10.07
CA ALA A 288 28.20 70.48 10.34
C ALA A 288 27.59 69.46 9.35
N ILE A 289 28.06 69.42 8.10
CA ILE A 289 27.68 68.39 7.13
C ILE A 289 28.28 67.04 7.53
N VAL A 290 29.55 66.99 7.92
CA VAL A 290 30.22 65.77 8.43
C VAL A 290 29.44 65.20 9.62
N ARG A 291 29.10 66.00 10.63
CA ARG A 291 28.27 65.53 11.76
C ARG A 291 26.92 64.95 11.34
N LYS A 292 26.20 65.59 10.42
CA LYS A 292 24.93 65.05 9.88
C LYS A 292 25.12 63.74 9.11
N LEU A 293 26.26 63.54 8.46
CA LEU A 293 26.60 62.28 7.80
C LEU A 293 26.99 61.20 8.81
N GLU A 294 27.70 61.56 9.88
CA GLU A 294 28.02 60.67 11.01
C GLU A 294 26.75 60.20 11.72
N ASP A 295 25.83 61.12 12.08
CA ASP A 295 24.53 60.81 12.68
C ASP A 295 23.70 59.88 11.77
N ARG A 296 23.66 60.16 10.46
CA ARG A 296 22.96 59.31 9.49
C ARG A 296 23.61 57.93 9.34
N ASN A 297 24.93 57.85 9.43
CA ASN A 297 25.67 56.58 9.33
C ASN A 297 25.52 55.73 10.60
N ALA A 298 25.38 56.36 11.77
CA ALA A 298 25.00 55.68 13.01
C ALA A 298 23.60 55.04 12.87
N LEU A 299 22.59 55.81 12.45
CA LEU A 299 21.22 55.29 12.23
C LEU A 299 21.18 54.15 11.22
N LEU A 300 21.88 54.26 10.08
CA LEU A 300 21.98 53.18 9.09
C LEU A 300 22.69 51.92 9.66
N SER A 301 23.63 52.10 10.59
CA SER A 301 24.29 50.99 11.28
C SER A 301 23.37 50.30 12.29
N GLU A 302 22.52 51.06 12.99
CA GLU A 302 21.48 50.53 13.87
C GLU A 302 20.40 49.78 13.08
N GLU A 303 19.90 50.35 11.99
CA GLU A 303 18.96 49.70 11.07
C GLU A 303 19.52 48.38 10.51
N ARG A 304 20.79 48.37 10.08
CA ARG A 304 21.50 47.16 9.64
C ARG A 304 21.55 46.09 10.73
N ASN A 305 21.88 46.47 11.96
CA ASN A 305 22.00 45.53 13.08
C ASN A 305 20.64 44.94 13.48
N GLU A 306 19.58 45.74 13.47
CA GLU A 306 18.21 45.29 13.72
C GLU A 306 17.69 44.38 12.59
N LEU A 307 18.00 44.67 11.32
CA LEU A 307 17.72 43.76 10.20
C LEU A 307 18.47 42.43 10.33
N LEU A 308 19.75 42.44 10.73
CA LEU A 308 20.53 41.23 11.00
C LEU A 308 19.95 40.41 12.17
N LYS A 309 19.40 41.08 13.20
CA LYS A 309 18.73 40.43 14.31
C LYS A 309 17.44 39.73 13.85
N ARG A 310 16.58 40.43 13.10
CA ARG A 310 15.34 39.86 12.52
C ARG A 310 15.63 38.70 11.56
N LEU A 311 16.71 38.78 10.78
CA LEU A 311 17.16 37.69 9.91
C LEU A 311 17.47 36.43 10.74
N ARG A 312 18.26 36.55 11.81
CA ARG A 312 18.58 35.43 12.72
C ARG A 312 17.36 34.88 13.44
N GLU A 313 16.42 35.74 13.84
CA GLU A 313 15.16 35.34 14.46
C GLU A 313 14.27 34.56 13.47
N ALA A 314 14.22 34.98 12.20
CA ALA A 314 13.54 34.25 11.14
C ALA A 314 14.23 32.91 10.82
N GLU A 315 15.56 32.89 10.67
CA GLU A 315 16.36 31.66 10.47
C GLU A 315 16.12 30.65 11.61
N SER A 316 16.09 31.13 12.86
CA SER A 316 15.80 30.32 14.05
C SER A 316 14.39 29.72 14.04
N GLN A 317 13.40 30.42 13.46
CA GLN A 317 12.04 29.91 13.29
C GLN A 317 11.92 28.93 12.09
N PHE A 318 12.68 29.15 11.01
CA PHE A 318 12.68 28.29 9.83
C PHE A 318 13.38 26.94 10.05
N LEU A 319 14.47 26.90 10.83
CA LEU A 319 15.25 25.68 11.05
C LEU A 319 14.42 24.48 11.59
N PRO A 320 13.60 24.61 12.67
CA PRO A 320 12.77 23.50 13.14
C PRO A 320 11.65 23.11 12.16
N LEU A 321 11.19 24.04 11.30
CA LEU A 321 10.23 23.73 10.23
C LEU A 321 10.88 22.92 9.11
N LEU A 322 12.12 23.23 8.73
CA LEU A 322 12.90 22.44 7.78
C LEU A 322 13.15 21.02 8.32
N ASP A 323 13.49 20.87 9.60
CA ASP A 323 13.70 19.54 10.20
C ASP A 323 12.39 18.77 10.45
N LYS A 324 11.26 19.46 10.63
CA LYS A 324 9.92 18.85 10.57
C LYS A 324 9.61 18.37 9.15
N ASN A 325 9.89 19.18 8.13
CA ASN A 325 9.66 18.82 6.72
C ASN A 325 10.53 17.63 6.29
N LYS A 326 11.83 17.60 6.64
CA LYS A 326 12.70 16.44 6.42
C LYS A 326 12.16 15.16 7.07
N ARG A 327 11.64 15.24 8.31
CA ARG A 327 11.03 14.10 9.01
C ARG A 327 9.74 13.63 8.35
N LEU A 328 8.90 14.55 7.89
CA LEU A 328 7.68 14.22 7.15
C LEU A 328 7.99 13.62 5.77
N SER A 329 9.03 14.10 5.09
CA SER A 329 9.49 13.55 3.81
C SER A 329 9.92 12.08 3.95
N ARG A 330 10.72 11.74 4.97
CA ARG A 330 11.09 10.34 5.28
C ARG A 330 9.87 9.47 5.58
N LYS A 331 8.91 9.97 6.38
CA LYS A 331 7.65 9.25 6.64
C LYS A 331 6.82 9.04 5.37
N ASN A 332 6.80 10.00 4.46
CA ASN A 332 6.14 9.84 3.16
C ASN A 332 6.85 8.79 2.28
N GLU A 333 8.18 8.73 2.30
CA GLU A 333 8.97 7.68 1.62
C GLU A 333 8.68 6.30 2.22
N GLU A 334 8.65 6.17 3.56
CA GLU A 334 8.28 4.94 4.28
C GLU A 334 6.86 4.48 3.92
N LEU A 335 5.89 5.40 3.91
CA LEU A 335 4.50 5.11 3.54
C LEU A 335 4.36 4.75 2.05
N ALA A 336 5.09 5.41 1.15
CA ALA A 336 5.12 5.06 -0.27
C ALA A 336 5.71 3.66 -0.51
N LEU A 337 6.73 3.26 0.25
CA LEU A 337 7.27 1.90 0.25
C LEU A 337 6.27 0.89 0.82
N ALA A 338 5.54 1.22 1.88
CA ALA A 338 4.49 0.37 2.44
C ALA A 338 3.32 0.18 1.45
N LEU A 339 2.87 1.25 0.79
CA LEU A 339 1.84 1.20 -0.26
C LEU A 339 2.28 0.32 -1.44
N ARG A 340 3.52 0.47 -1.94
CA ARG A 340 4.06 -0.42 -2.99
C ARG A 340 4.07 -1.90 -2.58
N ARG A 341 4.35 -2.20 -1.30
CA ARG A 341 4.30 -3.59 -0.79
C ARG A 341 2.87 -4.13 -0.73
N LEU A 342 1.90 -3.31 -0.32
CA LEU A 342 0.48 -3.69 -0.31
C LEU A 342 -0.09 -3.86 -1.72
N ASP A 343 0.26 -2.96 -2.64
CA ASP A 343 -0.15 -3.03 -4.04
C ASP A 343 0.43 -4.27 -4.75
N ASN A 344 1.69 -4.63 -4.48
CA ASN A 344 2.26 -5.90 -4.97
C ASN A 344 1.56 -7.14 -4.36
N LYS A 345 1.15 -7.10 -3.08
CA LYS A 345 0.34 -8.17 -2.48
C LYS A 345 -1.06 -8.25 -3.11
N LEU A 346 -1.69 -7.12 -3.36
CA LEU A 346 -3.00 -7.06 -4.03
C LEU A 346 -2.91 -7.63 -5.43
N ARG A 347 -1.87 -7.28 -6.21
CA ARG A 347 -1.61 -7.88 -7.53
C ARG A 347 -1.39 -9.39 -7.45
N PHE A 348 -0.65 -9.89 -6.46
CA PHE A 348 -0.48 -11.33 -6.25
C PHE A 348 -1.80 -12.04 -5.95
N ILE A 349 -2.60 -11.53 -5.00
CA ILE A 349 -3.92 -12.10 -4.65
C ILE A 349 -4.90 -12.00 -5.83
N THR A 350 -4.83 -10.93 -6.62
CA THR A 350 -5.67 -10.76 -7.82
C THR A 350 -5.28 -11.78 -8.90
N GLN A 351 -3.98 -12.07 -9.06
CA GLN A 351 -3.50 -13.12 -9.95
C GLN A 351 -3.91 -14.51 -9.45
N GLU A 352 -3.70 -14.82 -8.17
CA GLU A 352 -4.12 -16.09 -7.53
C GLU A 352 -5.63 -16.32 -7.67
N ASN A 353 -6.45 -15.27 -7.47
CA ASN A 353 -7.89 -15.33 -7.73
C ASN A 353 -8.22 -15.56 -9.21
N LEU A 354 -7.49 -14.94 -10.14
CA LEU A 354 -7.70 -15.15 -11.58
C LEU A 354 -7.29 -16.58 -12.00
N GLU A 355 -6.23 -17.12 -11.43
CA GLU A 355 -5.78 -18.51 -11.61
C GLU A 355 -6.83 -19.48 -11.03
N MET A 356 -7.34 -19.24 -9.82
CA MET A 356 -8.44 -20.03 -9.24
C MET A 356 -9.72 -19.96 -10.08
N VAL A 357 -10.12 -18.78 -10.55
CA VAL A 357 -11.27 -18.63 -11.47
C VAL A 357 -11.00 -19.40 -12.76
N THR A 358 -9.80 -19.30 -13.34
CA THR A 358 -9.46 -20.04 -14.56
C THR A 358 -9.55 -21.55 -14.34
N MET A 359 -9.06 -22.08 -13.22
CA MET A 359 -9.19 -23.50 -12.84
C MET A 359 -10.64 -23.95 -12.60
N VAL A 360 -11.55 -23.02 -12.30
CA VAL A 360 -13.00 -23.27 -12.16
C VAL A 360 -13.77 -23.07 -13.48
N THR A 361 -13.21 -22.31 -14.43
CA THR A 361 -13.86 -21.94 -15.71
C THR A 361 -13.29 -22.68 -16.93
N LEU A 362 -12.26 -23.51 -16.76
CA LEU A 362 -11.83 -24.50 -17.74
C LEU A 362 -12.81 -25.70 -17.75
N ASP A 363 -14.00 -25.44 -18.27
CA ASP A 363 -14.85 -26.32 -19.10
C ASP A 363 -16.31 -25.86 -19.04
N PRO A 364 -16.78 -25.06 -20.03
CA PRO A 364 -18.16 -24.57 -20.09
C PRO A 364 -19.22 -25.63 -20.44
N ASP A 365 -18.79 -26.79 -20.96
CA ASP A 365 -19.69 -27.80 -21.55
C ASP A 365 -19.97 -29.00 -20.63
N ILE A 366 -19.31 -29.09 -19.47
CA ILE A 366 -19.51 -30.21 -18.52
C ILE A 366 -20.71 -29.90 -17.61
N THR A 367 -21.81 -30.64 -17.84
CA THR A 367 -23.03 -30.57 -17.03
C THR A 367 -22.77 -31.01 -15.57
N PRO A 368 -23.59 -30.58 -14.58
CA PRO A 368 -23.45 -31.06 -13.20
C PRO A 368 -23.45 -32.60 -13.11
N ASP A 369 -24.29 -33.26 -13.89
CA ASP A 369 -24.38 -34.72 -14.02
C ASP A 369 -23.06 -35.37 -14.47
N GLU A 370 -22.29 -34.71 -15.35
CA GLU A 370 -20.98 -35.22 -15.77
C GLU A 370 -19.91 -35.04 -14.69
N ARG A 371 -19.96 -33.96 -13.89
CA ARG A 371 -19.07 -33.81 -12.72
C ARG A 371 -19.37 -34.85 -11.63
N GLU A 372 -20.65 -35.14 -11.41
CA GLU A 372 -21.07 -36.20 -10.48
C GLU A 372 -20.67 -37.59 -11.02
N MET A 373 -20.79 -37.82 -12.32
CA MET A 373 -20.33 -39.05 -12.98
C MET A 373 -18.79 -39.19 -12.99
N GLU A 374 -18.01 -38.10 -13.09
CA GLU A 374 -16.56 -38.15 -12.89
C GLU A 374 -16.19 -38.46 -11.44
N PHE A 375 -16.86 -37.85 -10.46
CA PHE A 375 -16.66 -38.17 -9.05
C PHE A 375 -16.96 -39.65 -8.75
N LEU A 376 -18.08 -40.17 -9.27
CA LEU A 376 -18.44 -41.58 -9.19
C LEU A 376 -17.43 -42.49 -9.90
N ARG A 377 -16.92 -42.12 -11.08
CA ARG A 377 -15.84 -42.86 -11.77
C ARG A 377 -14.56 -42.89 -10.95
N LEU A 378 -14.17 -41.77 -10.34
CA LEU A 378 -12.98 -41.69 -9.49
C LEU A 378 -13.12 -42.55 -8.24
N GLN A 379 -14.30 -42.53 -7.61
CA GLN A 379 -14.63 -43.37 -6.45
C GLN A 379 -14.65 -44.86 -6.81
N VAL A 380 -15.17 -45.23 -7.99
CA VAL A 380 -15.11 -46.62 -8.51
C VAL A 380 -13.67 -47.03 -8.82
N MET A 381 -12.83 -46.13 -9.35
CA MET A 381 -11.40 -46.39 -9.56
C MET A 381 -10.65 -46.61 -8.23
N GLU A 382 -10.93 -45.81 -7.20
CA GLU A 382 -10.35 -45.96 -5.87
C GLU A 382 -10.81 -47.27 -5.21
N GLN A 383 -12.10 -47.61 -5.30
CA GLN A 383 -12.62 -48.90 -4.86
C GLN A 383 -11.98 -50.07 -5.61
N GLN A 384 -11.77 -49.96 -6.93
CA GLN A 384 -11.08 -50.98 -7.72
C GLN A 384 -9.62 -51.15 -7.28
N HIS A 385 -8.90 -50.06 -7.00
CA HIS A 385 -7.52 -50.13 -6.50
C HIS A 385 -7.45 -50.82 -5.12
N ILE A 386 -8.41 -50.54 -4.24
CA ILE A 386 -8.54 -51.21 -2.93
C ILE A 386 -8.86 -52.70 -3.12
N ILE A 387 -9.75 -53.07 -4.04
CA ILE A 387 -10.07 -54.47 -4.39
C ILE A 387 -8.84 -55.18 -4.95
N ASP A 388 -8.06 -54.55 -5.81
CA ASP A 388 -6.85 -55.11 -6.40
C ASP A 388 -5.76 -55.31 -5.34
N ASP A 389 -5.58 -54.37 -4.41
CA ASP A 389 -4.61 -54.50 -3.31
C ASP A 389 -5.03 -55.55 -2.28
N LEU A 390 -6.32 -55.64 -1.93
CA LEU A 390 -6.86 -56.73 -1.12
C LEU A 390 -6.69 -58.08 -1.82
N SER A 391 -6.88 -58.14 -3.13
CA SER A 391 -6.68 -59.35 -3.94
C SER A 391 -5.21 -59.78 -3.97
N LYS A 392 -4.27 -58.83 -4.09
CA LYS A 392 -2.81 -59.09 -3.97
C LYS A 392 -2.45 -59.64 -2.59
N VAL A 393 -3.01 -59.06 -1.52
CA VAL A 393 -2.81 -59.54 -0.13
C VAL A 393 -3.39 -60.93 0.06
N GLN A 394 -4.58 -61.21 -0.49
CA GLN A 394 -5.23 -62.52 -0.41
C GLN A 394 -4.46 -63.59 -1.20
N LEU A 395 -3.87 -63.23 -2.35
CA LEU A 395 -3.02 -64.09 -3.16
C LEU A 395 -1.65 -64.35 -2.51
N LEU A 396 -1.04 -63.34 -1.87
CA LEU A 396 0.15 -63.49 -1.02
C LEU A 396 -0.12 -64.39 0.20
N MET A 397 -1.28 -64.23 0.85
CA MET A 397 -1.70 -65.07 1.97
C MET A 397 -1.93 -66.51 1.53
N LEU A 398 -2.51 -66.73 0.34
CA LEU A 398 -2.65 -68.06 -0.26
C LEU A 398 -1.28 -68.69 -0.59
N LEU A 399 -0.33 -67.89 -1.10
CA LEU A 399 1.04 -68.31 -1.38
C LEU A 399 1.77 -68.74 -0.09
N LEU A 400 1.64 -67.95 0.98
CA LEU A 400 2.18 -68.26 2.31
C LEU A 400 1.56 -69.53 2.92
N LEU A 401 0.26 -69.76 2.70
CA LEU A 401 -0.44 -70.99 3.09
C LEU A 401 0.05 -72.21 2.29
N LEU A 402 0.31 -72.05 0.99
CA LEU A 402 0.88 -73.11 0.13
C LEU A 402 2.30 -73.46 0.58
N ASP A 403 3.14 -72.47 0.90
CA ASP A 403 4.48 -72.66 1.47
C ASP A 403 4.44 -73.36 2.84
N HIS A 404 3.44 -73.07 3.69
CA HIS A 404 3.29 -73.72 5.00
C HIS A 404 2.77 -75.16 4.93
N VAL A 405 2.11 -75.56 3.83
CA VAL A 405 1.48 -76.89 3.69
C VAL A 405 2.27 -77.84 2.75
N GLY A 406 3.26 -77.33 2.01
CA GLY A 406 4.37 -78.15 1.50
C GLY A 406 4.01 -79.13 0.37
N PHE A 407 3.15 -78.74 -0.57
CA PHE A 407 2.85 -79.56 -1.76
C PHE A 407 3.75 -79.19 -2.96
N PRO A 408 4.27 -80.18 -3.72
CA PRO A 408 5.11 -79.92 -4.89
C PRO A 408 4.27 -79.47 -6.10
N TYR A 409 4.81 -78.54 -6.87
CA TYR A 409 4.22 -77.96 -8.08
C TYR A 409 3.79 -79.03 -9.10
N VAL A 410 2.53 -78.95 -9.55
CA VAL A 410 2.01 -79.65 -10.73
C VAL A 410 1.29 -78.65 -11.62
N ASN A 411 1.70 -78.57 -12.89
CA ASN A 411 1.04 -77.74 -13.90
C ASN A 411 -0.40 -78.23 -14.15
N ILE A 412 -1.38 -77.34 -14.07
CA ILE A 412 -2.78 -77.62 -14.46
C ILE A 412 -3.21 -76.57 -15.50
N PRO A 413 -3.52 -76.97 -16.75
CA PRO A 413 -4.06 -76.09 -17.78
C PRO A 413 -5.58 -75.85 -17.59
N PRO A 414 -6.15 -74.78 -18.18
CA PRO A 414 -7.51 -74.33 -17.85
C PRO A 414 -8.62 -75.12 -18.59
N PRO A 415 -9.76 -75.39 -17.93
CA PRO A 415 -10.98 -75.82 -18.60
C PRO A 415 -11.92 -74.65 -18.92
N ALA A 416 -12.49 -74.66 -20.12
CA ALA A 416 -13.52 -73.71 -20.54
C ALA A 416 -14.91 -74.10 -20.01
N VAL A 417 -15.73 -73.06 -19.77
CA VAL A 417 -17.20 -72.97 -19.90
C VAL A 417 -18.04 -74.25 -19.65
N CYS A 418 -18.91 -74.18 -18.64
CA CYS A 418 -20.22 -74.82 -18.66
C CYS A 418 -21.31 -73.79 -18.32
N VAL A 419 -22.33 -73.73 -19.18
CA VAL A 419 -23.47 -72.80 -19.11
C VAL A 419 -24.61 -73.42 -18.29
N GLN A 420 -25.39 -72.59 -17.58
CA GLN A 420 -26.82 -72.90 -17.46
C GLN A 420 -27.68 -71.68 -17.78
N VAL A 421 -28.67 -71.90 -18.64
CA VAL A 421 -29.46 -70.90 -19.36
C VAL A 421 -30.71 -70.51 -18.60
N ILE A 422 -31.06 -69.22 -18.59
CA ILE A 422 -32.46 -68.79 -18.78
C ILE A 422 -32.47 -67.66 -19.81
N GLU A 423 -33.06 -67.93 -20.98
CA GLU A 423 -33.29 -66.95 -22.04
C GLU A 423 -34.44 -66.02 -21.66
N THR A 424 -34.26 -64.71 -21.89
CA THR A 424 -35.33 -63.87 -22.46
C THR A 424 -34.71 -63.01 -23.56
N PHE A 425 -35.50 -62.71 -24.60
CA PHE A 425 -35.00 -62.55 -25.97
C PHE A 425 -35.54 -61.26 -26.61
N TYR A 426 -34.64 -60.40 -27.13
CA TYR A 426 -34.77 -59.41 -28.23
C TYR A 426 -33.65 -58.36 -28.06
N GLY A 427 -32.90 -57.93 -29.07
CA GLY A 427 -32.80 -58.33 -30.48
C GLY A 427 -31.54 -57.70 -31.12
N TYR A 428 -31.10 -58.23 -32.26
CA TYR A 428 -29.94 -57.77 -33.04
C TYR A 428 -30.12 -56.35 -33.63
N ASP A 429 -29.04 -55.59 -33.77
CA ASP A 429 -28.47 -55.34 -35.10
C ASP A 429 -26.94 -55.09 -35.06
N GLU A 430 -26.24 -55.41 -36.15
CA GLU A 430 -24.81 -55.11 -36.35
C GLU A 430 -24.61 -53.84 -37.19
N GLU A 431 -23.44 -53.19 -37.07
CA GLU A 431 -22.52 -52.84 -38.16
C GLU A 431 -21.60 -51.64 -37.79
N GLY A 432 -20.30 -51.73 -38.13
CA GLY A 432 -19.49 -50.54 -38.47
C GLY A 432 -18.19 -50.27 -37.70
N SER A 433 -17.05 -50.77 -38.22
CA SER A 433 -15.66 -50.23 -38.10
C SER A 433 -14.97 -50.21 -36.71
N VAL A 434 -13.79 -50.80 -36.41
CA VAL A 434 -12.65 -51.34 -37.21
C VAL A 434 -11.98 -50.25 -38.07
N ASP A 435 -10.68 -49.90 -38.03
CA ASP A 435 -9.41 -50.47 -37.53
C ASP A 435 -8.39 -49.28 -37.35
N SER A 436 -7.16 -49.33 -36.78
CA SER A 436 -6.37 -50.34 -36.02
C SER A 436 -5.15 -49.65 -35.32
N ASP A 437 -4.14 -50.44 -34.93
CA ASP A 437 -2.72 -50.09 -34.63
C ASP A 437 -2.36 -49.29 -33.35
N GLY A 438 -1.34 -49.66 -32.56
CA GLY A 438 -0.49 -50.85 -32.65
C GLY A 438 0.89 -50.74 -31.96
N SER A 439 1.15 -51.68 -31.04
CA SER A 439 2.48 -52.19 -30.63
C SER A 439 3.27 -51.56 -29.47
N SER A 440 3.75 -52.48 -28.61
CA SER A 440 4.72 -52.30 -27.52
C SER A 440 6.06 -52.96 -27.87
N LEU A 441 7.18 -52.58 -27.21
CA LEU A 441 8.43 -53.37 -27.09
C LEU A 441 9.30 -52.73 -25.99
N SER A 442 9.72 -53.32 -24.86
CA SER A 442 10.38 -54.60 -24.49
C SER A 442 11.93 -54.60 -24.61
N PHE A 443 12.61 -54.86 -23.48
CA PHE A 443 14.09 -54.88 -23.31
C PHE A 443 14.74 -56.22 -23.71
N HIS A 444 15.93 -56.18 -24.33
CA HIS A 444 17.07 -57.03 -23.92
C HIS A 444 18.45 -56.54 -24.42
N THR A 445 19.52 -57.05 -23.81
CA THR A 445 20.92 -56.55 -23.84
C THR A 445 21.90 -57.48 -24.59
N ASP A 446 22.99 -56.95 -25.20
CA ASP A 446 24.38 -57.47 -24.97
C ASP A 446 25.57 -56.65 -25.58
N ARG A 447 26.73 -56.68 -24.89
CA ARG A 447 28.16 -56.43 -25.26
C ARG A 447 28.72 -55.10 -25.87
N THR A 448 29.35 -54.29 -24.99
CA THR A 448 30.76 -53.74 -24.96
C THR A 448 31.60 -53.45 -26.25
N PRO A 449 32.60 -52.51 -26.25
CA PRO A 449 33.38 -51.97 -25.10
C PRO A 449 33.65 -50.43 -25.04
N ASP A 450 34.39 -50.01 -24.00
CA ASP A 450 35.07 -48.71 -23.75
C ASP A 450 34.25 -47.39 -23.66
N THR A 451 33.85 -47.02 -22.43
CA THR A 451 34.28 -45.80 -21.69
C THR A 451 33.53 -45.73 -20.33
N GLU A 452 34.26 -45.73 -19.22
CA GLU A 452 33.75 -45.51 -17.85
C GLU A 452 34.15 -44.12 -17.31
N PRO A 453 33.58 -43.61 -16.18
CA PRO A 453 32.18 -43.69 -15.73
C PRO A 453 31.65 -42.35 -15.16
N GLU A 454 30.36 -42.04 -15.29
CA GLU A 454 29.74 -40.85 -14.64
C GLU A 454 29.17 -41.14 -13.22
N GLU A 455 28.86 -42.39 -12.88
CA GLU A 455 28.24 -42.74 -11.58
C GLU A 455 29.19 -42.72 -10.37
N VAL A 456 30.51 -42.73 -10.58
CA VAL A 456 31.49 -42.69 -9.47
C VAL A 456 31.54 -41.30 -8.84
N CYS A 457 31.46 -40.24 -9.64
CA CYS A 457 31.61 -38.86 -9.18
C CYS A 457 30.49 -38.44 -8.21
N VAL A 458 29.23 -38.81 -8.51
CA VAL A 458 28.08 -38.53 -7.64
C VAL A 458 28.21 -39.24 -6.28
N ARG A 459 28.76 -40.46 -6.27
CA ARG A 459 29.00 -41.21 -5.02
C ARG A 459 30.07 -40.54 -4.17
N GLU A 460 31.19 -40.12 -4.77
CA GLU A 460 32.28 -39.41 -4.08
C GLU A 460 31.83 -38.06 -3.50
N GLU A 461 31.00 -37.28 -4.21
CA GLU A 461 30.42 -36.05 -3.67
C GLU A 461 29.55 -36.29 -2.42
N THR A 462 28.71 -37.34 -2.44
CA THR A 462 27.87 -37.66 -1.26
C THR A 462 28.72 -38.14 -0.06
N GLU A 463 29.78 -38.90 -0.31
CA GLU A 463 30.73 -39.31 0.73
C GLU A 463 31.54 -38.13 1.29
N LEU A 464 31.91 -37.15 0.47
CA LEU A 464 32.58 -35.93 0.91
C LEU A 464 31.67 -35.07 1.79
N ARG A 465 30.39 -34.89 1.40
CA ARG A 465 29.39 -34.19 2.23
C ARG A 465 29.16 -34.89 3.56
N TYR A 466 29.11 -36.22 3.58
CA TYR A 466 28.96 -37.00 4.82
C TYR A 466 30.19 -36.84 5.75
N ARG A 467 31.41 -36.85 5.19
CA ARG A 467 32.63 -36.60 5.97
C ARG A 467 32.68 -35.18 6.53
N GLN A 468 32.29 -34.17 5.75
CA GLN A 468 32.18 -32.77 6.23
C GLN A 468 31.14 -32.64 7.36
N LEU A 469 29.93 -33.18 7.18
CA LEU A 469 28.88 -33.13 8.20
C LEU A 469 29.32 -33.80 9.52
N THR A 470 30.09 -34.90 9.42
CA THR A 470 30.68 -35.58 10.59
C THR A 470 31.75 -34.73 11.28
N GLN A 471 32.58 -33.99 10.53
CA GLN A 471 33.56 -33.06 11.11
C GLN A 471 32.89 -31.88 11.81
N GLU A 472 31.87 -31.27 11.19
CA GLU A 472 31.09 -30.17 11.77
C GLU A 472 30.38 -30.60 13.05
N TYR A 473 29.75 -31.79 13.07
CA TYR A 473 29.12 -32.34 14.26
C TYR A 473 30.12 -32.53 15.42
N GLN A 474 31.32 -33.04 15.14
CA GLN A 474 32.37 -33.17 16.15
C GLN A 474 32.96 -31.82 16.60
N ALA A 475 33.00 -30.82 15.71
CA ALA A 475 33.39 -29.46 16.06
C ALA A 475 32.36 -28.81 17.00
N LEU A 476 31.07 -29.01 16.72
CA LEU A 476 29.96 -28.53 17.54
C LEU A 476 29.94 -29.18 18.93
N GLN A 477 30.19 -30.49 19.02
CA GLN A 477 30.34 -31.18 20.31
C GLN A 477 31.54 -30.64 21.12
N ARG A 478 32.67 -30.35 20.47
CA ARG A 478 33.84 -29.72 21.11
C ARG A 478 33.54 -28.29 21.58
N ALA A 479 32.79 -27.50 20.80
CA ALA A 479 32.35 -26.17 21.20
C ALA A 479 31.38 -26.22 22.40
N TYR A 480 30.45 -27.17 22.43
CA TYR A 480 29.56 -27.39 23.57
C TYR A 480 30.32 -27.81 24.85
N ALA A 481 31.35 -28.65 24.72
CA ALA A 481 32.22 -29.01 25.84
C ALA A 481 32.94 -27.77 26.41
N LEU A 482 33.55 -26.94 25.55
CA LEU A 482 34.23 -25.71 25.96
C LEU A 482 33.26 -24.67 26.57
N LEU A 483 32.01 -24.58 26.09
CA LEU A 483 30.97 -23.76 26.70
C LEU A 483 30.55 -24.29 28.08
N SER A 484 30.43 -25.60 28.24
CA SER A 484 30.15 -26.19 29.56
C SER A 484 31.28 -25.94 30.56
N GLU A 485 32.53 -26.03 30.11
CA GLU A 485 33.73 -25.82 30.93
C GLU A 485 33.93 -24.34 31.32
N THR A 486 33.56 -23.40 30.45
CA THR A 486 33.56 -21.95 30.76
C THR A 486 32.38 -21.51 31.65
N SER A 487 31.27 -22.25 31.66
CA SER A 487 30.13 -22.00 32.57
C SER A 487 30.33 -22.49 34.02
N GLY A 488 31.46 -23.15 34.32
CA GLY A 488 31.74 -23.80 35.61
C GLY A 488 32.43 -22.93 36.69
N GLY A 489 32.61 -21.63 36.47
CA GLY A 489 33.29 -20.72 37.42
C GLY A 489 32.34 -19.77 38.14
N ASN A 490 32.44 -19.67 39.47
CA ASN A 490 31.60 -18.81 40.33
C ASN A 490 31.43 -17.37 39.81
N TYR A 491 30.28 -17.07 39.20
CA TYR A 491 29.88 -15.72 38.81
C TYR A 491 29.11 -15.06 39.96
N ASP A 492 29.79 -14.23 40.75
CA ASP A 492 29.20 -13.47 41.85
C ASP A 492 28.51 -12.19 41.33
N ALA A 493 27.27 -12.37 40.84
CA ALA A 493 26.47 -11.31 40.23
C ALA A 493 26.24 -10.08 41.13
N GLU A 494 26.38 -10.22 42.46
CA GLU A 494 26.12 -9.15 43.42
C GLU A 494 27.21 -8.04 43.41
N LYS A 495 28.38 -8.32 42.84
CA LYS A 495 29.48 -7.34 42.72
C LYS A 495 29.41 -6.50 41.45
N GLU A 496 28.99 -7.05 40.31
CA GLU A 496 28.78 -6.26 39.09
C GLU A 496 27.61 -5.27 39.24
N ILE A 497 26.55 -5.66 39.94
CA ILE A 497 25.40 -4.77 40.21
C ILE A 497 25.86 -3.51 40.96
N LYS A 498 26.71 -3.63 41.99
CA LYS A 498 27.19 -2.48 42.79
C LYS A 498 28.15 -1.56 42.01
N VAL A 499 28.91 -2.10 41.06
CA VAL A 499 29.78 -1.30 40.18
C VAL A 499 28.96 -0.60 39.09
N THR A 500 27.96 -1.27 38.51
CA THR A 500 27.08 -0.66 37.51
C THR A 500 26.17 0.42 38.11
N GLU A 501 25.58 0.20 39.29
CA GLU A 501 24.79 1.21 40.01
C GLU A 501 25.60 2.49 40.31
N SER A 502 26.85 2.36 40.74
CA SER A 502 27.70 3.51 41.05
C SER A 502 28.20 4.28 39.82
N LEU A 503 28.27 3.64 38.64
CA LEU A 503 28.45 4.33 37.35
C LEU A 503 27.15 5.00 36.84
N ILE A 504 25.99 4.38 37.07
CA ILE A 504 24.68 4.92 36.67
C ILE A 504 24.35 6.19 37.46
N ILE A 505 24.61 6.22 38.77
CA ILE A 505 24.34 7.40 39.62
C ILE A 505 25.21 8.60 39.21
N ASN A 506 26.49 8.38 38.90
CA ASN A 506 27.39 9.45 38.44
C ASN A 506 27.04 9.98 37.03
N SER A 507 26.50 9.14 36.15
CA SER A 507 26.08 9.55 34.81
C SER A 507 24.71 10.27 34.80
N LEU A 508 23.76 9.90 35.65
CA LEU A 508 22.50 10.66 35.83
C LEU A 508 22.74 12.09 36.34
N SER A 509 23.69 12.28 37.26
CA SER A 509 24.01 13.60 37.83
C SER A 509 24.46 14.62 36.77
N LEU A 510 25.19 14.16 35.75
CA LEU A 510 25.65 15.01 34.64
C LEU A 510 24.52 15.33 33.64
N PHE A 511 23.57 14.41 33.46
CA PHE A 511 22.56 14.44 32.40
C PHE A 511 21.40 15.41 32.69
N CYS A 512 21.09 15.68 33.97
CA CYS A 512 20.01 16.58 34.40
C CYS A 512 20.18 18.08 34.04
N SER A 513 21.21 18.45 33.26
CA SER A 513 21.57 19.84 32.95
C SER A 513 21.19 20.30 31.53
N LEU A 514 20.59 19.44 30.69
CA LEU A 514 20.18 19.77 29.32
C LEU A 514 18.67 19.65 29.11
N SER A 515 18.01 20.79 28.91
CA SER A 515 16.54 20.94 28.87
C SER A 515 15.84 20.40 27.61
N GLN A 516 16.51 19.57 26.81
CA GLN A 516 16.01 19.12 25.50
C GLN A 516 15.44 17.69 25.51
N ASP A 517 15.81 16.84 26.48
CA ASP A 517 15.35 15.44 26.55
C ASP A 517 13.96 15.23 27.15
N VAL A 518 13.46 16.18 27.96
CA VAL A 518 12.16 16.06 28.65
C VAL A 518 11.02 15.79 27.63
N LYS A 519 11.04 16.48 26.49
CA LYS A 519 10.04 16.31 25.42
C LYS A 519 10.12 14.96 24.72
N TRP A 520 11.32 14.38 24.58
CA TRP A 520 11.47 13.05 23.99
C TRP A 520 10.97 11.97 24.94
N VAL A 521 11.22 12.12 26.25
CA VAL A 521 10.66 11.24 27.29
C VAL A 521 9.13 11.33 27.30
N GLU A 522 8.56 12.54 27.22
CA GLU A 522 7.10 12.76 27.11
C GLU A 522 6.50 12.11 25.85
N GLU A 523 7.07 12.37 24.66
CA GLU A 523 6.61 11.76 23.40
C GLU A 523 6.72 10.22 23.42
N LYS A 524 7.82 9.68 23.98
CA LYS A 524 8.01 8.24 24.18
C LYS A 524 6.96 7.66 25.13
N GLN A 525 6.68 8.32 26.26
CA GLN A 525 5.67 7.88 27.22
C GLN A 525 4.27 7.87 26.61
N ALA A 526 3.91 8.90 25.84
CA ALA A 526 2.65 8.99 25.12
C ALA A 526 2.51 7.90 24.03
N LEU A 527 3.61 7.56 23.34
CA LEU A 527 3.63 6.44 22.38
C LEU A 527 3.45 5.09 23.08
N TYR A 528 4.05 4.87 24.27
CA TYR A 528 3.81 3.66 25.06
C TYR A 528 2.35 3.54 25.51
N GLN A 529 1.76 4.63 26.02
CA GLN A 529 0.33 4.65 26.40
C GLN A 529 -0.57 4.33 25.20
N ARG A 530 -0.31 4.94 24.04
CA ARG A 530 -1.11 4.69 22.83
C ARG A 530 -0.91 3.29 22.26
N ASN A 531 0.27 2.69 22.42
CA ASN A 531 0.50 1.30 22.03
C ASN A 531 -0.21 0.33 22.99
N GLN A 532 -0.23 0.65 24.28
CA GLN A 532 -1.01 -0.08 25.30
C GLN A 532 -2.52 -0.06 24.96
N GLU A 533 -3.08 1.10 24.65
CA GLU A 533 -4.48 1.26 24.19
C GLU A 533 -4.78 0.40 22.96
N LEU A 534 -3.85 0.32 22.00
CA LEU A 534 -4.00 -0.47 20.78
C LEU A 534 -3.93 -1.98 21.07
N VAL A 535 -3.03 -2.42 21.96
CA VAL A 535 -2.95 -3.82 22.40
C VAL A 535 -4.20 -4.25 23.16
N GLU A 536 -4.73 -3.41 24.03
CA GLU A 536 -6.00 -3.66 24.73
C GLU A 536 -7.18 -3.71 23.76
N LYS A 537 -7.21 -2.83 22.76
CA LYS A 537 -8.23 -2.87 21.70
C LYS A 537 -8.11 -4.11 20.81
N VAL A 538 -6.91 -4.58 20.49
CA VAL A 538 -6.71 -5.85 19.77
C VAL A 538 -7.26 -7.01 20.58
N LYS A 539 -6.93 -7.10 21.87
CA LYS A 539 -7.49 -8.14 22.77
C LYS A 539 -9.02 -8.10 22.87
N GLN A 540 -9.62 -6.91 22.86
CA GLN A 540 -11.07 -6.77 22.81
C GLN A 540 -11.63 -7.33 21.49
N MET A 541 -11.06 -6.95 20.34
CA MET A 541 -11.46 -7.46 19.03
C MET A 541 -11.28 -8.98 18.91
N GLU A 542 -10.20 -9.55 19.47
CA GLU A 542 -9.98 -11.00 19.55
C GLU A 542 -11.05 -11.72 20.37
N GLY A 543 -11.51 -11.11 21.47
CA GLY A 543 -12.62 -11.63 22.28
C GLY A 543 -13.97 -11.53 21.59
N GLU A 544 -14.21 -10.45 20.83
CA GLU A 544 -15.42 -10.27 20.01
C GLU A 544 -15.45 -11.24 18.83
N ASP A 545 -14.33 -11.46 18.15
CA ASP A 545 -14.19 -12.47 17.08
C ASP A 545 -14.36 -13.91 17.60
N LEU A 546 -13.83 -14.22 18.79
CA LEU A 546 -14.04 -15.52 19.43
C LEU A 546 -15.53 -15.74 19.77
N ARG A 547 -16.23 -14.71 20.28
CA ARG A 547 -17.68 -14.77 20.52
C ARG A 547 -18.44 -15.01 19.22
N LEU A 548 -18.16 -14.24 18.17
CA LEU A 548 -18.82 -14.40 16.87
C LEU A 548 -18.58 -15.80 16.26
N ARG A 549 -17.39 -16.38 16.47
CA ARG A 549 -17.11 -17.77 16.06
C ARG A 549 -17.92 -18.80 16.84
N ILE A 550 -18.21 -18.57 18.12
CA ILE A 550 -19.11 -19.40 18.92
C ILE A 550 -20.56 -19.24 18.41
N ASP A 551 -21.04 -18.00 18.25
CA ASP A 551 -22.40 -17.72 17.76
C ASP A 551 -22.65 -18.36 16.37
N ILE A 552 -21.65 -18.34 15.48
CA ILE A 552 -21.71 -19.01 14.16
C ILE A 552 -21.78 -20.54 14.30
N GLN A 553 -21.09 -21.13 15.28
CA GLN A 553 -21.16 -22.58 15.51
C GLN A 553 -22.51 -22.98 16.12
N ASP A 554 -23.01 -22.23 17.11
CA ASP A 554 -24.33 -22.45 17.69
C ASP A 554 -25.46 -22.39 16.64
N ILE A 555 -25.35 -21.51 15.64
CA ILE A 555 -26.28 -21.43 14.50
C ILE A 555 -26.16 -22.66 13.58
N LYS A 556 -24.95 -23.20 13.37
CA LYS A 556 -24.76 -24.44 12.59
C LYS A 556 -25.34 -25.64 13.30
N ASP A 557 -25.05 -25.81 14.59
CA ASP A 557 -25.58 -26.90 15.42
C ASP A 557 -27.13 -26.84 15.48
N GLN A 558 -27.72 -25.64 15.48
CA GLN A 558 -29.16 -25.44 15.33
C GLN A 558 -29.69 -25.83 13.94
N ASN A 559 -28.98 -25.50 12.87
CA ASN A 559 -29.37 -25.91 11.52
C ASN A 559 -29.30 -27.43 11.35
N GLU A 560 -28.23 -28.08 11.80
CA GLU A 560 -28.12 -29.55 11.81
C GLU A 560 -29.28 -30.18 12.60
N LEU A 561 -29.62 -29.64 13.77
CA LEU A 561 -30.78 -30.10 14.55
C LEU A 561 -32.12 -29.92 13.81
N LEU A 562 -32.27 -28.83 13.04
CA LEU A 562 -33.45 -28.61 12.19
C LEU A 562 -33.50 -29.60 11.03
N GLU A 563 -32.37 -29.91 10.38
CA GLU A 563 -32.27 -30.95 9.35
C GLU A 563 -32.65 -32.33 9.91
N PHE A 564 -32.11 -32.73 11.06
CA PHE A 564 -32.53 -33.96 11.75
C PHE A 564 -34.01 -33.96 12.07
N ARG A 565 -34.58 -32.81 12.48
CA ARG A 565 -36.01 -32.69 12.77
C ARG A 565 -36.87 -32.79 11.52
N ILE A 566 -36.43 -32.26 10.38
CA ILE A 566 -37.10 -32.40 9.08
C ILE A 566 -37.10 -33.89 8.69
N LEU A 567 -35.96 -34.56 8.71
CA LEU A 567 -35.84 -36.00 8.41
C LEU A 567 -36.71 -36.86 9.35
N GLU A 568 -36.82 -36.51 10.63
CA GLU A 568 -37.68 -37.20 11.60
C GLU A 568 -39.18 -36.94 11.35
N LEU A 569 -39.55 -35.81 10.73
CA LEU A 569 -40.92 -35.51 10.31
C LEU A 569 -41.27 -36.25 9.01
N GLU A 570 -40.38 -36.25 8.01
CA GLU A 570 -40.51 -37.02 6.77
C GLU A 570 -40.67 -38.52 7.04
N GLU A 571 -39.87 -39.08 7.95
CA GLU A 571 -39.97 -40.50 8.31
C GLU A 571 -41.24 -40.81 9.13
N ARG A 572 -41.79 -39.85 9.87
CA ARG A 572 -43.13 -39.98 10.48
C ARG A 572 -44.25 -39.88 9.45
N GLU A 573 -44.08 -39.08 8.40
CA GLU A 573 -45.01 -39.01 7.28
C GLU A 573 -45.05 -40.35 6.53
N ARG A 574 -43.89 -40.91 6.14
CA ARG A 574 -43.78 -42.26 5.54
C ARG A 574 -44.40 -43.37 6.38
N ARG A 575 -44.36 -43.26 7.72
CA ARG A 575 -44.88 -44.28 8.65
C ARG A 575 -46.32 -44.05 9.11
N SER A 576 -46.96 -42.96 8.70
CA SER A 576 -48.34 -42.66 9.09
C SER A 576 -49.34 -43.46 8.23
N PRO A 577 -50.31 -44.17 8.83
CA PRO A 577 -51.32 -44.90 8.05
C PRO A 577 -52.27 -43.96 7.29
N ALA A 578 -52.01 -43.81 5.99
CA ALA A 578 -52.92 -43.32 4.95
C ALA A 578 -53.58 -41.94 5.16
N ILE A 579 -52.87 -40.89 4.73
CA ILE A 579 -53.48 -39.90 3.83
C ILE A 579 -52.80 -40.11 2.47
N ASN A 580 -53.54 -40.66 1.50
CA ASN A 580 -53.00 -41.02 0.19
C ASN A 580 -52.82 -39.78 -0.70
N PHE A 581 -51.78 -38.99 -0.45
CA PHE A 581 -51.24 -38.12 -1.49
C PHE A 581 -50.52 -39.00 -2.52
N GLN A 582 -50.92 -38.92 -3.79
CA GLN A 582 -50.20 -39.57 -4.87
C GLN A 582 -48.82 -38.91 -4.98
N GLN A 583 -47.76 -39.71 -4.96
CA GLN A 583 -46.38 -39.23 -5.04
C GLN A 583 -46.11 -38.72 -6.47
N VAL A 584 -46.38 -37.44 -6.71
CA VAL A 584 -46.06 -36.76 -7.98
C VAL A 584 -44.58 -36.36 -7.96
N ASN A 585 -43.86 -36.65 -9.04
CA ASN A 585 -42.45 -36.23 -9.17
C ASN A 585 -42.36 -34.70 -9.16
N PHE A 586 -41.58 -34.14 -8.23
CA PHE A 586 -41.36 -32.71 -8.13
C PHE A 586 -40.46 -32.23 -9.29
N LEU A 587 -41.03 -31.47 -10.21
CA LEU A 587 -40.28 -30.79 -11.28
C LEU A 587 -39.62 -29.53 -10.71
N GLU A 588 -38.39 -29.27 -11.16
CA GLU A 588 -37.60 -28.14 -10.68
C GLU A 588 -38.28 -26.80 -10.98
N GLY A 589 -38.42 -25.95 -9.95
CA GLY A 589 -39.07 -24.64 -10.02
C GLY A 589 -40.53 -24.57 -9.56
N LEU A 590 -41.20 -25.70 -9.26
CA LEU A 590 -42.55 -25.72 -8.68
C LEU A 590 -42.53 -26.20 -7.23
N SER A 591 -43.29 -25.54 -6.35
CA SER A 591 -43.38 -25.98 -4.95
C SER A 591 -44.23 -27.26 -4.82
N PRO A 592 -43.95 -28.14 -3.84
CA PRO A 592 -44.77 -29.33 -3.59
C PRO A 592 -46.26 -29.03 -3.42
N LEU A 593 -46.59 -27.92 -2.73
CA LEU A 593 -47.95 -27.46 -2.54
C LEU A 593 -48.62 -27.10 -3.88
N GLN A 594 -47.89 -26.41 -4.76
CA GLN A 594 -48.39 -26.00 -6.06
C GLN A 594 -48.68 -27.20 -6.97
N ILE A 595 -47.86 -28.26 -6.93
CA ILE A 595 -48.12 -29.49 -7.68
C ILE A 595 -49.39 -30.21 -7.18
N TYR A 596 -49.62 -30.27 -5.86
CA TYR A 596 -50.86 -30.83 -5.32
C TYR A 596 -52.08 -29.96 -5.65
N CYS A 597 -51.96 -28.63 -5.61
CA CYS A 597 -53.04 -27.73 -6.00
C CYS A 597 -53.36 -27.84 -7.50
N GLU A 598 -52.35 -27.91 -8.39
CA GLU A 598 -52.54 -28.15 -9.82
C GLU A 598 -53.18 -29.52 -10.10
N ALA A 599 -52.81 -30.57 -9.35
CA ALA A 599 -53.42 -31.90 -9.45
C ALA A 599 -54.91 -31.93 -9.03
N GLU A 600 -55.32 -31.09 -8.08
CA GLU A 600 -56.74 -30.87 -7.74
C GLU A 600 -57.44 -29.79 -8.61
N GLY A 601 -56.74 -29.21 -9.59
CA GLY A 601 -57.28 -28.17 -10.47
C GLY A 601 -57.41 -26.78 -9.82
N VAL A 602 -56.79 -26.57 -8.66
CA VAL A 602 -56.74 -25.31 -7.91
C VAL A 602 -55.56 -24.48 -8.40
N THR A 603 -55.82 -23.57 -9.35
CA THR A 603 -54.78 -22.71 -9.96
C THR A 603 -54.62 -21.35 -9.28
N ASP A 604 -55.63 -20.87 -8.55
CA ASP A 604 -55.62 -19.59 -7.82
C ASP A 604 -56.16 -19.75 -6.39
N ILE A 605 -55.30 -19.50 -5.39
CA ILE A 605 -55.65 -19.60 -3.97
C ILE A 605 -55.92 -18.19 -3.42
N ILE A 606 -57.17 -17.72 -3.56
CA ILE A 606 -57.59 -16.43 -3.00
C ILE A 606 -57.93 -16.62 -1.52
N ILE A 607 -56.97 -16.30 -0.63
CA ILE A 607 -57.11 -16.43 0.83
C ILE A 607 -58.40 -15.76 1.33
N SER A 608 -58.71 -14.56 0.84
CA SER A 608 -59.91 -13.80 1.23
C SER A 608 -61.22 -14.52 0.87
N GLU A 609 -61.24 -15.34 -0.18
CA GLU A 609 -62.41 -16.15 -0.56
C GLU A 609 -62.51 -17.43 0.28
N LEU A 610 -61.37 -18.07 0.60
CA LEU A 610 -61.29 -19.21 1.50
C LEU A 610 -61.71 -18.84 2.94
N MET A 611 -61.23 -17.70 3.46
CA MET A 611 -61.66 -17.13 4.74
C MET A 611 -63.18 -16.92 4.76
N LYS A 612 -63.75 -16.32 3.71
CA LYS A 612 -65.20 -16.13 3.59
C LYS A 612 -65.98 -17.45 3.53
N LYS A 613 -65.45 -18.49 2.87
CA LYS A 613 -66.07 -19.83 2.86
C LYS A 613 -66.01 -20.49 4.24
N LEU A 614 -64.90 -20.34 4.98
CA LEU A 614 -64.75 -20.82 6.36
C LEU A 614 -65.67 -20.10 7.35
N ASP A 615 -65.83 -18.77 7.24
CA ASP A 615 -66.76 -18.01 8.08
C ASP A 615 -68.21 -18.47 7.84
N ILE A 616 -68.63 -18.66 6.58
CA ILE A 616 -69.96 -19.22 6.24
C ILE A 616 -70.15 -20.63 6.82
N LEU A 617 -69.11 -21.47 6.79
CA LEU A 617 -69.11 -22.82 7.36
C LEU A 617 -69.24 -22.80 8.89
N GLY A 618 -68.51 -21.91 9.56
CA GLY A 618 -68.58 -21.73 11.01
C GLY A 618 -69.94 -21.22 11.49
N ASP A 619 -70.59 -20.34 10.72
CA ASP A 619 -71.86 -19.72 11.10
C ASP A 619 -73.11 -20.58 10.81
N ASN A 620 -73.05 -21.51 9.83
CA ASN A 620 -74.26 -22.15 9.28
C ASN A 620 -74.32 -23.69 9.34
N ALA A 621 -73.24 -24.38 9.76
CA ALA A 621 -73.20 -25.84 9.75
C ALA A 621 -73.26 -26.45 11.16
N ASN A 622 -74.01 -27.56 11.30
CA ASN A 622 -74.01 -28.43 12.49
C ASN A 622 -72.71 -29.27 12.54
N LEU A 623 -71.57 -28.59 12.67
CA LEU A 623 -70.24 -29.20 12.76
C LEU A 623 -70.06 -29.88 14.12
N SER A 624 -69.46 -31.07 14.10
CA SER A 624 -68.95 -31.72 15.30
C SER A 624 -67.81 -30.90 15.95
N ASN A 625 -67.50 -31.18 17.21
CA ASN A 625 -66.43 -30.47 17.92
C ASN A 625 -65.06 -30.59 17.22
N GLU A 626 -64.80 -31.72 16.55
CA GLU A 626 -63.56 -31.96 15.81
C GLU A 626 -63.51 -31.10 14.53
N GLU A 627 -64.61 -31.05 13.77
CA GLU A 627 -64.73 -30.21 12.57
C GLU A 627 -64.67 -28.70 12.91
N GLN A 628 -65.25 -28.28 14.05
CA GLN A 628 -65.12 -26.90 14.53
C GLN A 628 -63.65 -26.53 14.84
N VAL A 629 -62.90 -27.43 15.47
CA VAL A 629 -61.46 -27.23 15.72
C VAL A 629 -60.68 -27.13 14.41
N VAL A 630 -60.99 -27.98 13.41
CA VAL A 630 -60.37 -27.92 12.07
C VAL A 630 -60.66 -26.59 11.38
N VAL A 631 -61.90 -26.10 11.41
CA VAL A 631 -62.29 -24.79 10.84
C VAL A 631 -61.54 -23.64 11.52
N ILE A 632 -61.43 -23.64 12.84
CA ILE A 632 -60.65 -22.63 13.60
C ILE A 632 -59.16 -22.70 13.24
N HIS A 633 -58.61 -23.91 13.08
CA HIS A 633 -57.20 -24.09 12.74
C HIS A 633 -56.89 -23.61 11.32
N ALA A 634 -57.69 -24.01 10.32
CA ALA A 634 -57.56 -23.56 8.94
C ALA A 634 -57.63 -22.03 8.83
N ARG A 635 -58.58 -21.40 9.53
CA ARG A 635 -58.76 -19.95 9.61
C ARG A 635 -57.56 -19.24 10.25
N THR A 636 -56.92 -19.86 11.24
CA THR A 636 -55.68 -19.37 11.85
C THR A 636 -54.49 -19.45 10.88
N VAL A 637 -54.34 -20.58 10.18
CA VAL A 637 -53.29 -20.79 9.17
C VAL A 637 -53.42 -19.77 8.03
N LEU A 638 -54.62 -19.58 7.48
CA LEU A 638 -54.88 -18.58 6.45
C LEU A 638 -54.56 -17.15 6.91
N THR A 639 -54.91 -16.79 8.15
CA THR A 639 -54.58 -15.46 8.73
C THR A 639 -53.07 -15.25 8.86
N LEU A 640 -52.30 -16.32 9.16
CA LEU A 640 -50.84 -16.25 9.21
C LEU A 640 -50.23 -16.16 7.80
N ALA A 641 -50.76 -16.91 6.83
CA ALA A 641 -50.34 -16.87 5.44
C ALA A 641 -50.58 -15.49 4.81
N GLU A 642 -51.72 -14.84 5.08
CA GLU A 642 -52.03 -13.49 4.60
C GLU A 642 -51.00 -12.45 5.08
N LYS A 643 -50.63 -12.49 6.38
CA LYS A 643 -49.58 -11.63 6.94
C LYS A 643 -48.19 -11.93 6.37
N TRP A 644 -47.90 -13.19 6.06
CA TRP A 644 -46.64 -13.59 5.44
C TRP A 644 -46.53 -13.07 4.01
N LEU A 645 -47.62 -13.17 3.22
CA LEU A 645 -47.71 -12.60 1.88
C LEU A 645 -47.60 -11.07 1.88
N GLU A 646 -48.24 -10.38 2.83
CA GLU A 646 -48.10 -8.93 3.00
C GLU A 646 -46.64 -8.53 3.27
N SER A 647 -45.94 -9.26 4.15
CA SER A 647 -44.51 -9.07 4.42
C SER A 647 -43.63 -9.32 3.16
N ILE A 648 -43.96 -10.35 2.36
CA ILE A 648 -43.27 -10.64 1.10
C ILE A 648 -43.49 -9.51 0.09
N GLU A 649 -44.70 -8.99 -0.08
CA GLU A 649 -44.97 -7.93 -1.05
C GLU A 649 -44.31 -6.59 -0.64
N VAL A 650 -44.26 -6.29 0.66
CA VAL A 650 -43.51 -5.13 1.19
C VAL A 650 -42.00 -5.28 0.94
N THR A 651 -41.41 -6.44 1.22
CA THR A 651 -39.97 -6.67 1.00
C THR A 651 -39.61 -6.69 -0.48
N LYS A 652 -40.43 -7.30 -1.33
CA LYS A 652 -40.35 -7.25 -2.80
C LYS A 652 -40.40 -5.82 -3.33
N SER A 653 -41.34 -4.99 -2.83
CA SER A 653 -41.43 -3.57 -3.20
C SER A 653 -40.17 -2.79 -2.79
N ALA A 654 -39.62 -3.06 -1.60
CA ALA A 654 -38.37 -2.44 -1.15
C ALA A 654 -37.15 -2.88 -1.99
N LEU A 655 -37.09 -4.15 -2.42
CA LEU A 655 -36.06 -4.66 -3.32
C LEU A 655 -36.17 -4.06 -4.72
N GLN A 656 -37.38 -3.91 -5.26
CA GLN A 656 -37.63 -3.24 -6.54
C GLN A 656 -37.19 -1.77 -6.51
N GLN A 657 -37.47 -1.04 -5.42
CA GLN A 657 -36.94 0.32 -5.24
C GLN A 657 -35.41 0.33 -5.19
N LYS A 658 -34.79 -0.60 -4.45
CA LYS A 658 -33.32 -0.72 -4.39
C LYS A 658 -32.68 -1.02 -5.74
N MET A 659 -33.33 -1.82 -6.57
CA MET A 659 -32.88 -2.10 -7.94
C MET A 659 -32.88 -0.81 -8.79
N LEU A 660 -33.97 -0.02 -8.74
CA LEU A 660 -34.07 1.26 -9.44
C LEU A 660 -33.04 2.29 -8.93
N ASP A 661 -32.80 2.35 -7.61
CA ASP A 661 -31.76 3.20 -7.01
C ASP A 661 -30.39 2.86 -7.63
N ILE A 662 -30.02 1.56 -7.66
CA ILE A 662 -28.75 1.06 -8.21
C ILE A 662 -28.62 1.33 -9.71
N GLU A 663 -29.70 1.19 -10.49
CA GLU A 663 -29.70 1.55 -11.91
C GLU A 663 -29.44 3.05 -12.12
N SER A 664 -30.01 3.91 -11.27
CA SER A 664 -29.76 5.36 -11.32
C SER A 664 -28.32 5.74 -10.93
N GLU A 665 -27.74 5.08 -9.92
CA GLU A 665 -26.34 5.26 -9.53
C GLU A 665 -25.39 4.80 -10.64
N LYS A 666 -25.66 3.64 -11.27
CA LYS A 666 -24.92 3.13 -12.43
C LYS A 666 -24.90 4.14 -13.58
N ASP A 667 -26.04 4.73 -13.93
CA ASP A 667 -26.13 5.76 -14.97
C ASP A 667 -25.36 7.04 -14.62
N LEU A 668 -25.30 7.40 -13.33
CA LEU A 668 -24.46 8.49 -12.84
C LEU A 668 -22.96 8.16 -12.97
N PHE A 669 -22.54 6.95 -12.60
CA PHE A 669 -21.16 6.49 -12.76
C PHE A 669 -20.73 6.43 -14.23
N ILE A 670 -21.61 6.01 -15.15
CA ILE A 670 -21.34 6.02 -16.59
C ILE A 670 -21.08 7.46 -17.09
N LYS A 671 -21.87 8.44 -16.64
CA LYS A 671 -21.66 9.86 -16.98
C LYS A 671 -20.36 10.41 -16.38
N GLN A 672 -20.07 10.10 -15.11
CA GLN A 672 -18.82 10.49 -14.46
C GLN A 672 -17.59 9.90 -15.16
N LYS A 673 -17.66 8.64 -15.59
CA LYS A 673 -16.62 8.01 -16.41
C LYS A 673 -16.43 8.76 -17.74
N GLY A 674 -17.51 9.08 -18.45
CA GLY A 674 -17.43 9.83 -19.71
C GLY A 674 -16.69 11.16 -19.56
N TYR A 675 -16.99 11.94 -18.53
CA TYR A 675 -16.28 13.19 -18.24
C TYR A 675 -14.79 12.99 -17.91
N LEU A 676 -14.41 11.86 -17.29
CA LEU A 676 -13.00 11.52 -17.02
C LEU A 676 -12.27 11.11 -18.31
N ASP A 677 -12.94 10.38 -19.20
CA ASP A 677 -12.38 9.95 -20.49
C ASP A 677 -12.14 11.17 -21.42
N GLU A 678 -13.14 12.06 -21.58
CA GLU A 678 -13.02 13.33 -22.33
C GLU A 678 -11.86 14.21 -21.82
N GLU A 679 -11.68 14.24 -20.51
CA GLU A 679 -10.65 15.01 -19.82
C GLU A 679 -9.24 14.39 -19.93
N LEU A 680 -9.14 13.06 -20.02
CA LEU A 680 -7.89 12.38 -20.36
C LEU A 680 -7.48 12.67 -21.81
N ASP A 681 -8.44 12.67 -22.75
CA ASP A 681 -8.18 13.07 -24.14
C ASP A 681 -7.75 14.54 -24.25
N TYR A 682 -8.36 15.46 -23.49
CA TYR A 682 -7.92 16.85 -23.43
C TYR A 682 -6.47 16.99 -22.90
N ARG A 683 -6.12 16.27 -21.82
CA ARG A 683 -4.72 16.22 -21.33
C ARG A 683 -3.76 15.74 -22.39
N LYS A 684 -4.10 14.65 -23.08
CA LYS A 684 -3.27 14.06 -24.13
C LYS A 684 -3.04 15.07 -25.25
N GLN A 685 -4.10 15.70 -25.76
CA GLN A 685 -3.98 16.75 -26.77
C GLN A 685 -3.13 17.94 -26.31
N SER A 686 -3.30 18.40 -25.07
CA SER A 686 -2.47 19.50 -24.52
C SER A 686 -1.00 19.09 -24.37
N MET A 687 -0.72 17.83 -24.03
CA MET A 687 0.63 17.29 -23.91
C MET A 687 1.28 17.14 -25.30
N ASP A 688 0.54 16.65 -26.28
CA ASP A 688 0.99 16.52 -27.67
C ASP A 688 1.29 17.89 -28.30
N GLN A 689 0.46 18.91 -28.01
CA GLN A 689 0.72 20.30 -28.40
C GLN A 689 1.99 20.86 -27.74
N ALA A 690 2.22 20.58 -26.45
CA ALA A 690 3.43 21.00 -25.75
C ALA A 690 4.70 20.32 -26.33
N HIS A 691 4.66 19.00 -26.59
CA HIS A 691 5.75 18.28 -27.24
C HIS A 691 6.03 18.82 -28.66
N LYS A 692 4.98 19.07 -29.45
CA LYS A 692 5.13 19.70 -30.76
C LYS A 692 5.82 21.07 -30.64
N ARG A 693 5.44 21.90 -29.67
CA ARG A 693 6.06 23.21 -29.48
C ARG A 693 7.52 23.12 -29.02
N ILE A 694 7.88 22.11 -28.23
CA ILE A 694 9.27 21.83 -27.88
C ILE A 694 10.07 21.47 -29.13
N LEU A 695 9.58 20.55 -29.98
CA LEU A 695 10.25 20.17 -31.23
C LEU A 695 10.43 21.36 -32.19
N GLU A 696 9.43 22.25 -32.29
CA GLU A 696 9.54 23.50 -33.06
C GLU A 696 10.64 24.43 -32.50
N LEU A 697 10.76 24.55 -31.17
CA LEU A 697 11.79 25.37 -30.52
C LEU A 697 13.18 24.75 -30.67
N GLU A 698 13.30 23.42 -30.58
CA GLU A 698 14.54 22.68 -30.83
C GLU A 698 14.99 22.84 -32.28
N ALA A 699 14.07 22.76 -33.25
CA ALA A 699 14.37 23.01 -34.67
C ALA A 699 14.86 24.46 -34.91
N MET A 700 14.16 25.47 -34.37
CA MET A 700 14.58 26.88 -34.50
C MET A 700 15.93 27.15 -33.82
N LEU A 701 16.23 26.49 -32.69
CA LEU A 701 17.55 26.59 -32.04
C LEU A 701 18.65 25.94 -32.90
N PHE A 702 18.35 24.81 -33.54
CA PHE A 702 19.29 24.14 -34.44
C PHE A 702 19.58 24.99 -35.68
N GLU A 703 18.55 25.59 -36.29
CA GLU A 703 18.69 26.54 -37.41
C GLU A 703 19.48 27.80 -37.01
N ALA A 704 19.26 28.34 -35.80
CA ALA A 704 19.98 29.51 -35.31
C ALA A 704 21.48 29.22 -35.05
N LEU A 705 21.80 28.08 -34.44
CA LEU A 705 23.18 27.63 -34.25
C LEU A 705 23.89 27.38 -35.58
N GLN A 706 23.18 26.82 -36.56
CA GLN A 706 23.73 26.57 -37.89
C GLN A 706 24.00 27.87 -38.66
N GLN A 707 23.16 28.91 -38.49
CA GLN A 707 23.44 30.26 -39.02
C GLN A 707 24.64 30.93 -38.30
N GLU A 708 24.89 30.62 -37.03
CA GLU A 708 26.05 31.10 -36.27
C GLU A 708 27.37 30.42 -36.75
N GLU A 709 27.32 29.13 -37.09
CA GLU A 709 28.42 28.41 -37.75
C GLU A 709 28.66 28.91 -39.20
N ASP A 710 27.60 29.12 -39.99
CA ASP A 710 27.73 29.62 -41.37
C ASP A 710 28.28 31.06 -41.40
N SER A 711 27.84 31.93 -40.47
CA SER A 711 28.34 33.31 -40.37
C SER A 711 29.76 33.41 -39.78
N THR A 712 30.19 32.46 -38.93
CA THR A 712 31.62 32.33 -38.59
C THR A 712 32.45 31.82 -39.77
N MET A 713 31.91 30.92 -40.60
CA MET A 713 32.58 30.45 -41.84
C MET A 713 32.72 31.54 -42.92
N GLU A 714 31.74 32.44 -43.10
CA GLU A 714 31.87 33.59 -44.02
C GLU A 714 32.76 34.73 -43.48
N GLY A 715 32.88 34.88 -42.16
CA GLY A 715 33.74 35.89 -41.51
C GLY A 715 35.24 35.53 -41.43
N LEU A 716 35.60 34.24 -41.55
CA LEU A 716 36.97 33.77 -41.28
C LEU A 716 37.98 34.04 -42.42
N LYS A 717 38.42 35.30 -42.49
CA LYS A 717 39.82 35.62 -42.83
C LYS A 717 40.58 36.38 -41.75
N GLU A 718 39.89 37.14 -40.89
CA GLU A 718 40.52 37.90 -39.81
C GLU A 718 39.60 37.94 -38.57
N GLU A 719 39.58 36.86 -37.77
CA GLU A 719 39.35 36.86 -36.29
C GLU A 719 39.17 35.44 -35.72
N GLY A 720 40.29 34.73 -35.51
CA GLY A 720 40.31 33.41 -34.85
C GLY A 720 40.26 33.48 -33.31
N HIS A 721 39.47 34.38 -32.71
CA HIS A 721 39.52 34.66 -31.26
C HIS A 721 38.16 34.90 -30.55
N LEU A 722 37.02 34.49 -31.12
CA LEU A 722 35.71 34.65 -30.46
C LEU A 722 35.20 33.41 -29.70
N SER A 723 35.74 32.22 -29.95
CA SER A 723 35.47 30.99 -29.17
C SER A 723 36.15 30.97 -27.79
N GLU A 724 36.92 32.02 -27.46
CA GLU A 724 37.76 32.15 -26.27
C GLU A 724 37.22 33.22 -25.28
N THR A 725 35.98 33.68 -25.47
CA THR A 725 35.42 34.86 -24.76
C THR A 725 34.59 34.58 -23.51
N LEU A 726 34.32 33.30 -23.18
CA LEU A 726 33.72 32.91 -21.90
C LEU A 726 34.69 32.02 -21.13
N THR A 727 35.12 32.51 -19.97
CA THR A 727 35.94 31.74 -19.02
C THR A 727 35.15 30.52 -18.52
N GLU A 728 35.84 29.48 -18.07
CA GLU A 728 35.15 28.26 -17.59
C GLU A 728 34.22 28.57 -16.41
N ASN A 729 34.57 29.55 -15.57
CA ASN A 729 33.72 30.07 -14.49
C ASN A 729 32.39 30.65 -15.01
N GLU A 730 32.38 31.32 -16.15
CA GLU A 730 31.18 31.90 -16.78
C GLU A 730 30.35 30.81 -17.47
N ARG A 731 31.00 29.82 -18.11
CA ARG A 731 30.32 28.63 -18.66
C ARG A 731 29.65 27.81 -17.56
N GLU A 732 30.31 27.62 -16.42
CA GLU A 732 29.73 26.99 -15.24
C GLU A 732 28.64 27.83 -14.58
N ALA A 733 28.78 29.15 -14.55
CA ALA A 733 27.73 30.05 -14.07
C ALA A 733 26.48 29.96 -14.94
N LEU A 734 26.65 29.91 -16.27
CA LEU A 734 25.56 29.73 -17.23
C LEU A 734 24.91 28.34 -17.10
N ARG A 735 25.70 27.27 -16.97
CA ARG A 735 25.21 25.91 -16.66
C ARG A 735 24.37 25.91 -15.37
N ARG A 736 24.91 26.50 -14.29
CA ARG A 736 24.21 26.61 -12.99
C ARG A 736 22.92 27.42 -13.10
N ALA A 737 22.93 28.55 -13.84
CA ALA A 737 21.74 29.37 -14.06
C ALA A 737 20.67 28.65 -14.89
N MET A 738 21.07 27.93 -15.96
CA MET A 738 20.16 27.12 -16.77
C MET A 738 19.54 25.98 -15.95
N ASP A 739 20.32 25.27 -15.14
CA ASP A 739 19.79 24.21 -14.26
C ASP A 739 18.88 24.79 -13.17
N GLN A 740 19.18 25.99 -12.67
CA GLN A 740 18.33 26.69 -11.70
C GLN A 740 17.00 27.11 -12.34
N TRP A 741 17.02 27.62 -13.57
CA TRP A 741 15.81 27.90 -14.36
C TRP A 741 15.00 26.63 -14.65
N LYS A 742 15.63 25.53 -15.09
CA LYS A 742 14.98 24.22 -15.28
C LYS A 742 14.32 23.73 -14.00
N ARG A 743 14.99 23.84 -12.84
CA ARG A 743 14.40 23.49 -11.54
C ARG A 743 13.20 24.38 -11.20
N THR A 744 13.29 25.70 -11.43
CA THR A 744 12.17 26.62 -11.19
C THR A 744 10.96 26.31 -12.07
N MET A 745 11.17 26.14 -13.39
CA MET A 745 10.10 25.76 -14.33
C MET A 745 9.43 24.42 -13.93
N MET A 746 10.22 23.42 -13.52
CA MET A 746 9.69 22.13 -13.06
C MET A 746 8.93 22.24 -11.72
N CYS A 747 9.28 23.19 -10.85
CA CYS A 747 8.48 23.50 -9.65
C CYS A 747 7.17 24.19 -10.02
N GLU A 748 7.20 25.22 -10.89
CA GLU A 748 6.00 25.94 -11.34
C GLU A 748 5.00 25.05 -12.08
N LEU A 749 5.47 24.09 -12.88
CA LEU A 749 4.63 23.10 -13.54
C LEU A 749 3.93 22.19 -12.51
N ARG A 750 4.67 21.62 -11.55
CA ARG A 750 4.10 20.79 -10.48
C ARG A 750 3.12 21.57 -9.59
N GLU A 751 3.39 22.85 -9.36
CA GLU A 751 2.52 23.71 -8.56
C GLU A 751 1.22 24.04 -9.31
N ARG A 752 1.27 24.21 -10.64
CA ARG A 752 0.06 24.26 -11.49
C ARG A 752 -0.70 22.95 -11.52
N ASP A 753 -0.02 21.80 -11.65
CA ASP A 753 -0.68 20.49 -11.61
C ASP A 753 -1.38 20.26 -10.26
N ALA A 754 -0.72 20.61 -9.15
CA ALA A 754 -1.31 20.54 -7.81
C ALA A 754 -2.49 21.52 -7.64
N GLN A 755 -2.43 22.71 -8.24
CA GLN A 755 -3.53 23.67 -8.23
C GLN A 755 -4.76 23.13 -8.99
N ILE A 756 -4.55 22.59 -10.19
CA ILE A 756 -5.61 21.97 -11.01
C ILE A 756 -6.25 20.77 -10.28
N LEU A 757 -5.45 19.98 -9.54
CA LEU A 757 -5.95 18.90 -8.68
C LEU A 757 -6.81 19.39 -7.51
N ARG A 758 -6.46 20.53 -6.89
CA ARG A 758 -7.28 21.16 -5.83
C ARG A 758 -8.63 21.63 -6.38
N GLU A 759 -8.61 22.37 -7.49
CA GLU A 759 -9.83 22.89 -8.15
C GLU A 759 -10.78 21.75 -8.56
N ARG A 760 -10.25 20.58 -8.94
CA ARG A 760 -11.04 19.38 -9.23
C ARG A 760 -11.63 18.69 -8.01
N MET A 761 -10.89 18.62 -6.90
CA MET A 761 -11.47 18.13 -5.64
C MET A 761 -12.62 19.03 -5.18
N GLU A 762 -12.47 20.35 -5.30
CA GLU A 762 -13.54 21.31 -4.98
C GLU A 762 -14.79 21.10 -5.87
N LEU A 763 -14.60 20.93 -7.18
CA LEU A 763 -15.70 20.60 -8.11
C LEU A 763 -16.39 19.26 -7.79
N LEU A 764 -15.63 18.20 -7.50
CA LEU A 764 -16.18 16.90 -7.14
C LEU A 764 -16.96 16.96 -5.81
N GLN A 765 -16.45 17.69 -4.81
CA GLN A 765 -17.14 17.91 -3.54
C GLN A 765 -18.43 18.73 -3.72
N LEU A 766 -18.42 19.76 -4.57
CA LEU A 766 -19.63 20.49 -4.96
C LEU A 766 -20.67 19.57 -5.62
N THR A 767 -20.23 18.69 -6.53
CA THR A 767 -21.13 17.75 -7.22
C THR A 767 -21.72 16.72 -6.25
N GLN A 768 -20.93 16.19 -5.30
CA GLN A 768 -21.43 15.31 -4.24
C GLN A 768 -22.40 16.02 -3.29
N GLN A 769 -22.16 17.29 -2.94
CA GLN A 769 -23.09 18.06 -2.09
C GLN A 769 -24.43 18.35 -2.78
N VAL A 770 -24.46 18.45 -4.11
CA VAL A 770 -25.70 18.60 -4.89
C VAL A 770 -26.47 17.29 -4.99
N SER A 771 -25.80 16.14 -4.99
CA SER A 771 -26.44 14.81 -5.04
C SER A 771 -27.03 14.31 -3.71
N VAL A 772 -26.87 15.07 -2.62
CA VAL A 772 -27.38 14.76 -1.27
C VAL A 772 -28.47 15.76 -0.85
N ARG A 773 -29.02 16.52 -1.81
CA ARG A 773 -30.19 17.39 -1.68
C ARG A 773 -31.29 16.96 -2.66
#